data_AF-A0A1V2Q5S3-F1
#
_entry.id   AF-A0A1V2Q5S3-F1
#
_cell.length_a   1.000
_cell.length_b   1.000
_cell.length_c   1.000
_cell.angle_alpha   90.00
_cell.angle_beta   90.00
_cell.angle_gamma   90.00
#
_symmetry.space_group_name_H-M   'P 1'
#
loop_
_entity.id
_entity.type
_entity.pdbx_description
1 polymer ?
#
loop_
_entity_poly.entity_id
_entity_poly.type
_entity_poly.pdbx_seq_one_letter_code
_entity_poly.pdbx_strand_id
1 'polypeptide(L)'
;MGDVAVNTTGGWPGLRLLARLPAWFRFVLVALAVFVCGVIASRPAGATDTTPLTGDIATAARAVEAMANPSAVNPLVEFPADFNEVTNRKPVVVTTPDGTKRAIDPAGGCSGPAGDTEWDFGPGCRAHDLGYDLLRYAEHKGRPLNQEARKVLDARLARDMHAQCDINPRGHGTRCHATAQLYAAGLEFNSWRQRWGPPGHEPVLAWGFGSAVVVFLLLARLPGLPRRKEGDREPEPSDTPRPRVTNDRYATFLRLAALGLVVLSQSLLTVLHWAGVSANWLWLLTWALQAIPVFYFAGGHANLTSWHAVQADHGGYGRYLSARISWLLRPVLAFVLAWLVLPLPLELLDVDKSRVEMFGRLIAYPLWFLGLYLVAVAATPVMAWLHRHARLVTPVALVAVMIVVDALRISLHWRTGGYLNLVLGALLLQQLGFHYADGSLHRISRKVLGALALTAVPVLLALITFGGYPRTMMTLPGEGSSNLSPPTVCLLVLGLAQISLVLLLRPRVTGWLAGHRQWRVVEYARSAPMTVYLGYLTVLAAVIGVLGLLDAPAAFDWVATRPRWLTVLVLLLLPVLLVFHRFERNAALSPSRTRETHRTRLAVTLGAGYGVLGVLGFVVTGFAGAAGTLLVFKVDPLQNLIHLLLGWYLLHTAHAGTCHGRRPWLLTALACVPPLLVLEPTGAMVVLHGATIAAALLAAIPKQYQARTTEHRQPRPALQHP
;
A
#
# COMPACT_ATOMS: atom_id res chain seq x y z
N MET A 1 9.04 -44.65 15.89
CA MET A 1 8.43 -45.38 14.76
C MET A 1 7.04 -44.81 14.53
N GLY A 2 6.78 -44.36 13.31
CA GLY A 2 5.63 -43.54 12.94
C GLY A 2 6.09 -42.40 12.04
N ASP A 3 6.67 -42.75 10.88
CA ASP A 3 7.04 -41.81 9.83
C ASP A 3 5.80 -41.09 9.30
N VAL A 4 5.53 -39.92 9.85
CA VAL A 4 4.62 -38.96 9.24
C VAL A 4 5.36 -38.42 8.02
N ALA A 5 5.08 -39.00 6.85
CA ALA A 5 5.49 -38.47 5.57
C ALA A 5 5.14 -36.98 5.50
N VAL A 6 6.15 -36.13 5.67
CA VAL A 6 6.05 -34.69 5.46
C VAL A 6 5.78 -34.51 3.98
N ASN A 7 4.52 -34.27 3.65
CA ASN A 7 4.09 -33.99 2.28
C ASN A 7 4.76 -32.68 1.82
N THR A 8 5.90 -32.79 1.15
CA THR A 8 6.83 -31.70 0.79
C THR A 8 6.32 -30.75 -0.29
N THR A 9 5.04 -30.81 -0.65
CA THR A 9 4.46 -29.89 -1.64
C THR A 9 3.81 -28.69 -0.95
N GLY A 10 4.62 -27.71 -0.56
CA GLY A 10 4.16 -26.45 0.06
C GLY A 10 3.34 -25.60 -0.91
N GLY A 11 2.01 -25.57 -0.74
CA GLY A 11 1.12 -24.72 -1.52
C GLY A 11 -0.29 -24.64 -0.93
N TRP A 12 -0.91 -23.46 -0.97
CA TRP A 12 -2.28 -23.24 -0.47
C TRP A 12 -3.29 -24.13 -1.23
N PRO A 13 -4.17 -24.89 -0.56
CA PRO A 13 -5.11 -25.81 -1.22
C PRO A 13 -5.98 -25.11 -2.28
N GLY A 14 -6.41 -23.88 -2.01
CA GLY A 14 -7.19 -23.09 -2.96
C GLY A 14 -6.39 -22.66 -4.19
N LEU A 15 -5.07 -22.45 -4.08
CA LEU A 15 -4.22 -22.12 -5.23
C LEU A 15 -4.01 -23.36 -6.11
N ARG A 16 -3.96 -24.54 -5.49
CA ARG A 16 -3.92 -25.82 -6.21
C ARG A 16 -5.25 -26.10 -6.92
N LEU A 17 -6.37 -25.79 -6.27
CA LEU A 17 -7.70 -25.90 -6.87
C LEU A 17 -7.82 -24.92 -8.05
N LEU A 18 -7.44 -23.65 -7.86
CA LEU A 18 -7.39 -22.65 -8.94
C LEU A 18 -6.48 -23.08 -10.08
N ALA A 19 -5.28 -23.60 -9.79
CA ALA A 19 -4.35 -24.07 -10.82
C ALA A 19 -4.85 -25.29 -11.61
N ARG A 20 -5.80 -26.06 -11.06
CA ARG A 20 -6.49 -27.17 -11.77
C ARG A 20 -7.59 -26.67 -12.70
N LEU A 21 -8.05 -25.43 -12.57
CA LEU A 21 -9.09 -24.87 -13.43
C LEU A 21 -8.53 -24.52 -14.83
N PRO A 22 -9.36 -24.61 -15.89
CA PRO A 22 -8.99 -24.16 -17.23
C PRO A 22 -8.42 -22.74 -17.23
N ALA A 23 -7.47 -22.46 -18.13
CA ALA A 23 -6.82 -21.15 -18.20
C ALA A 23 -7.80 -19.99 -18.43
N TRP A 24 -8.83 -20.20 -19.26
CA TRP A 24 -9.88 -19.22 -19.50
C TRP A 24 -10.69 -18.91 -18.23
N PHE A 25 -11.01 -19.94 -17.42
CA PHE A 25 -11.78 -19.75 -16.18
C PHE A 25 -10.96 -19.02 -15.11
N ARG A 26 -9.66 -19.35 -15.00
CA ARG A 26 -8.73 -18.60 -14.14
C ARG A 26 -8.63 -17.12 -14.57
N PHE A 27 -8.55 -16.87 -15.87
CA PHE A 27 -8.52 -15.51 -16.40
C PHE A 27 -9.80 -14.75 -16.02
N VAL A 28 -10.98 -15.34 -16.23
CA VAL A 28 -12.27 -14.71 -15.87
C VAL A 28 -12.35 -14.41 -14.38
N LEU A 29 -11.99 -15.35 -13.49
CA LEU A 29 -12.01 -15.12 -12.05
C LEU A 29 -11.05 -14.01 -11.61
N VAL A 30 -9.82 -14.00 -12.12
CA VAL A 30 -8.84 -12.96 -11.79
C VAL A 30 -9.27 -11.62 -12.38
N ALA A 31 -9.76 -11.59 -13.62
CA ALA A 31 -10.26 -10.39 -14.26
C ALA A 31 -11.45 -9.79 -13.50
N LEU A 32 -12.39 -10.63 -13.05
CA LEU A 32 -13.52 -10.18 -12.24
C LEU A 32 -13.04 -9.64 -10.89
N ALA A 33 -12.12 -10.32 -10.21
CA ALA A 33 -11.58 -9.85 -8.93
C ALA A 33 -10.84 -8.51 -9.09
N VAL A 34 -10.04 -8.36 -10.15
CA VAL A 34 -9.32 -7.12 -10.45
C VAL A 34 -10.28 -6.02 -10.87
N PHE A 35 -11.31 -6.32 -11.66
CA PHE A 35 -12.35 -5.36 -12.01
C PHE A 35 -13.05 -4.84 -10.75
N VAL A 36 -13.50 -5.73 -9.86
CA VAL A 36 -14.11 -5.36 -8.58
C VAL A 36 -13.14 -4.51 -7.74
N CYS A 37 -11.90 -4.95 -7.55
CA CYS A 37 -10.90 -4.19 -6.79
C CYS A 37 -10.59 -2.83 -7.44
N GLY A 38 -10.51 -2.77 -8.76
CA GLY A 38 -10.23 -1.56 -9.54
C GLY A 38 -11.37 -0.55 -9.44
N VAL A 39 -12.62 -1.02 -9.55
CA VAL A 39 -13.81 -0.21 -9.31
C VAL A 39 -13.77 0.39 -7.92
N ILE A 40 -13.40 -0.38 -6.88
CA ILE A 40 -13.31 0.13 -5.50
C ILE A 40 -12.16 1.13 -5.33
N ALA A 41 -10.98 0.82 -5.85
CA ALA A 41 -9.80 1.69 -5.75
C ALA A 41 -9.97 3.01 -6.51
N SER A 42 -10.81 3.02 -7.56
CA SER A 42 -11.10 4.21 -8.37
C SER A 42 -12.05 5.21 -7.72
N ARG A 43 -12.71 4.83 -6.62
CA ARG A 43 -13.75 5.66 -6.02
C ARG A 43 -13.08 6.88 -5.36
N PRO A 44 -13.47 8.11 -5.72
CA PRO A 44 -12.87 9.31 -5.19
C PRO A 44 -13.10 9.42 -3.68
N ALA A 45 -12.26 10.21 -3.00
CA ALA A 45 -12.54 10.58 -1.63
C ALA A 45 -13.85 11.40 -1.59
N GLY A 46 -14.94 10.81 -1.10
CA GLY A 46 -16.22 11.50 -0.94
C GLY A 46 -16.12 12.78 -0.07
N ALA A 47 -16.92 13.79 -0.39
CA ALA A 47 -17.00 15.04 0.38
C ALA A 47 -17.66 14.81 1.75
N THR A 48 -17.08 15.38 2.81
CA THR A 48 -17.56 15.26 4.20
C THR A 48 -17.83 16.62 4.86
N ASP A 49 -17.84 17.70 4.10
CA ASP A 49 -18.09 19.03 4.64
C ASP A 49 -19.59 19.23 4.90
N THR A 50 -19.97 19.35 6.17
CA THR A 50 -21.35 19.53 6.65
C THR A 50 -21.69 20.99 6.96
N THR A 51 -20.78 21.94 6.70
CA THR A 51 -21.08 23.37 6.91
C THR A 51 -22.25 23.83 6.04
N PRO A 52 -23.10 24.76 6.49
CA PRO A 52 -24.19 25.29 5.65
C PRO A 52 -23.65 25.87 4.34
N LEU A 53 -24.37 25.63 3.23
CA LEU A 53 -24.01 26.22 1.92
C LEU A 53 -24.34 27.71 1.93
N THR A 54 -23.47 28.54 1.34
CA THR A 54 -23.66 29.98 1.23
C THR A 54 -23.34 30.48 -0.19
N GLY A 55 -23.81 31.69 -0.51
CA GLY A 55 -23.52 32.36 -1.79
C GLY A 55 -23.92 31.54 -3.02
N ASP A 56 -23.07 31.58 -4.06
CA ASP A 56 -23.30 30.94 -5.35
C ASP A 56 -23.51 29.43 -5.26
N ILE A 57 -22.87 28.77 -4.28
CA ILE A 57 -22.98 27.32 -4.09
C ILE A 57 -24.38 26.96 -3.57
N ALA A 58 -24.96 27.77 -2.68
CA ALA A 58 -26.34 27.58 -2.22
C ALA A 58 -27.35 27.81 -3.36
N THR A 59 -27.06 28.77 -4.25
CA THR A 59 -27.87 29.01 -5.47
C THR A 59 -27.78 27.83 -6.44
N ALA A 60 -26.58 27.27 -6.66
CA ALA A 60 -26.42 26.07 -7.47
C ALA A 60 -27.20 24.87 -6.89
N ALA A 61 -27.27 24.72 -5.56
CA ALA A 61 -28.09 23.68 -4.94
C ALA A 61 -29.59 23.84 -5.23
N ARG A 62 -30.13 25.06 -5.18
CA ARG A 62 -31.53 25.34 -5.58
C ARG A 62 -31.78 25.09 -7.06
N ALA A 63 -30.83 25.47 -7.91
CA ALA A 63 -30.89 25.17 -9.35
C ALA A 63 -30.97 23.66 -9.61
N VAL A 64 -30.17 22.85 -8.89
CA VAL A 64 -30.25 21.39 -8.97
C VAL A 64 -31.62 20.86 -8.54
N GLU A 65 -32.20 21.42 -7.47
CA GLU A 65 -33.53 21.04 -7.02
C GLU A 65 -34.63 21.38 -8.04
N ALA A 66 -34.55 22.56 -8.67
CA ALA A 66 -35.45 22.97 -9.75
C ALA A 66 -35.31 22.06 -11.00
N MET A 67 -34.09 21.62 -11.31
CA MET A 67 -33.81 20.68 -12.40
C MET A 67 -34.36 19.27 -12.10
N ALA A 68 -34.27 18.82 -10.85
CA ALA A 68 -34.77 17.52 -10.40
C ALA A 68 -36.30 17.47 -10.28
N ASN A 69 -36.96 18.62 -10.09
CA ASN A 69 -38.40 18.76 -9.94
C ASN A 69 -39.01 19.74 -10.97
N PRO A 70 -39.14 19.33 -12.25
CA PRO A 70 -39.70 20.17 -13.31
C PRO A 70 -41.11 20.67 -13.00
N SER A 71 -41.38 21.92 -13.36
CA SER A 71 -42.70 22.57 -13.21
C SER A 71 -43.00 23.48 -14.41
N ALA A 72 -44.11 24.22 -14.38
CA ALA A 72 -44.42 25.23 -15.40
C ALA A 72 -43.53 26.49 -15.33
N VAL A 73 -42.75 26.63 -14.25
CA VAL A 73 -41.85 27.76 -14.01
C VAL A 73 -40.52 27.55 -14.74
N ASN A 74 -39.89 28.62 -15.20
CA ASN A 74 -38.58 28.56 -15.84
C ASN A 74 -37.49 28.21 -14.80
N PRO A 75 -36.82 27.04 -14.88
CA PRO A 75 -35.80 26.64 -13.92
C PRO A 75 -34.52 27.50 -13.98
N LEU A 76 -34.27 28.21 -15.08
CA LEU A 76 -33.09 29.09 -15.22
C LEU A 76 -33.11 30.29 -14.27
N VAL A 77 -34.25 30.61 -13.65
CA VAL A 77 -34.34 31.68 -12.65
C VAL A 77 -33.54 31.34 -11.38
N GLU A 78 -33.37 30.05 -11.08
CA GLU A 78 -32.60 29.60 -9.91
C GLU A 78 -31.11 29.46 -10.20
N PHE A 79 -30.65 29.65 -11.45
CA PHE A 79 -29.25 29.46 -11.80
C PHE A 79 -28.36 30.60 -11.27
N PRO A 80 -27.10 30.31 -10.87
CA PRO A 80 -26.14 31.35 -10.53
C PRO A 80 -25.91 32.33 -11.69
N ALA A 81 -25.79 33.62 -11.38
CA ALA A 81 -25.74 34.69 -12.40
C ALA A 81 -24.53 34.56 -13.34
N ASP A 82 -23.41 34.06 -12.84
CA ASP A 82 -22.14 33.84 -13.55
C ASP A 82 -21.97 32.39 -14.03
N PHE A 83 -23.00 31.55 -13.94
CA PHE A 83 -22.94 30.14 -14.36
C PHE A 83 -22.41 29.98 -15.80
N ASN A 84 -22.92 30.81 -16.73
CA ASN A 84 -22.54 30.74 -18.14
C ASN A 84 -21.06 31.10 -18.35
N GLU A 85 -20.53 32.05 -17.58
CA GLU A 85 -19.12 32.47 -17.66
C GLU A 85 -18.20 31.38 -17.12
N VAL A 86 -18.54 30.82 -15.96
CA VAL A 86 -17.71 29.80 -15.28
C VAL A 86 -17.72 28.46 -16.01
N THR A 87 -18.88 28.03 -16.51
CA THR A 87 -19.03 26.72 -17.17
C THR A 87 -18.86 26.78 -18.68
N ASN A 88 -18.85 27.97 -19.27
CA ASN A 88 -18.88 28.18 -20.72
C ASN A 88 -20.09 27.47 -21.40
N ARG A 89 -21.24 27.43 -20.71
CA ARG A 89 -22.50 26.87 -21.21
C ARG A 89 -23.52 27.96 -21.49
N LYS A 90 -24.44 27.69 -22.42
CA LYS A 90 -25.57 28.58 -22.76
C LYS A 90 -26.88 27.80 -22.70
N PRO A 91 -27.42 27.57 -21.50
CA PRO A 91 -28.58 26.73 -21.34
C PRO A 91 -29.83 27.41 -21.91
N VAL A 92 -30.75 26.59 -22.43
CA VAL A 92 -32.03 27.05 -22.99
C VAL A 92 -33.19 26.32 -22.33
N VAL A 93 -34.38 26.93 -22.37
CA VAL A 93 -35.59 26.32 -21.83
C VAL A 93 -36.36 25.61 -22.94
N VAL A 94 -36.74 24.36 -22.70
CA VAL A 94 -37.63 23.59 -23.57
C VAL A 94 -38.86 23.16 -22.79
N THR A 95 -40.01 23.13 -23.47
CA THR A 95 -41.25 22.57 -22.92
C THR A 95 -41.34 21.10 -23.32
N THR A 96 -41.46 20.20 -22.36
CA THR A 96 -41.62 18.76 -22.60
C THR A 96 -43.08 18.41 -22.89
N PRO A 97 -43.36 17.22 -23.48
CA PRO A 97 -44.72 16.82 -23.84
C PRO A 97 -45.71 16.74 -22.66
N ASP A 98 -45.18 16.62 -21.42
CA ASP A 98 -45.95 16.67 -20.17
C ASP A 98 -46.30 18.09 -19.70
N GLY A 99 -45.95 19.13 -20.49
CA GLY A 99 -46.23 20.54 -20.20
C GLY A 99 -45.26 21.19 -19.21
N THR A 100 -44.26 20.46 -18.70
CA THR A 100 -43.23 21.02 -17.81
C THR A 100 -42.13 21.75 -18.59
N LYS A 101 -41.45 22.69 -17.96
CA LYS A 101 -40.30 23.40 -18.51
C LYS A 101 -39.01 22.80 -17.98
N ARG A 102 -38.07 22.53 -18.89
CA ARG A 102 -36.72 22.03 -18.60
C ARG A 102 -35.68 23.02 -19.07
N ALA A 103 -34.64 23.23 -18.28
CA ALA A 103 -33.41 23.78 -18.84
C ALA A 103 -32.56 22.64 -19.41
N ILE A 104 -31.94 22.86 -20.56
CA ILE A 104 -31.05 21.90 -21.23
C ILE A 104 -29.78 22.61 -21.70
N ASP A 105 -28.67 21.88 -21.80
CA ASP A 105 -27.55 22.30 -22.62
C ASP A 105 -27.78 21.82 -24.07
N PRO A 106 -27.96 22.72 -25.05
CA PRO A 106 -28.10 22.34 -26.46
C PRO A 106 -26.93 21.53 -27.01
N ALA A 107 -25.73 21.71 -26.44
CA ALA A 107 -24.53 20.98 -26.84
C ALA A 107 -24.33 19.66 -26.07
N GLY A 108 -25.20 19.35 -25.10
CA GLY A 108 -25.15 18.11 -24.33
C GLY A 108 -25.62 16.89 -25.13
N GLY A 109 -25.32 15.68 -24.64
CA GLY A 109 -25.68 14.42 -25.30
C GLY A 109 -25.92 13.26 -24.34
N CYS A 110 -26.48 12.14 -24.84
CA CYS A 110 -26.65 10.92 -24.06
C CYS A 110 -25.35 10.11 -24.02
N SER A 111 -24.66 10.13 -22.87
CA SER A 111 -23.50 9.26 -22.63
C SER A 111 -23.96 7.86 -22.18
N GLY A 112 -24.48 7.05 -23.11
CA GLY A 112 -24.96 5.70 -22.85
C GLY A 112 -24.25 4.63 -23.69
N PRO A 113 -24.33 3.34 -23.30
CA PRO A 113 -23.65 2.24 -24.00
C PRO A 113 -24.08 2.04 -25.46
N ALA A 114 -25.22 2.62 -25.87
CA ALA A 114 -25.72 2.60 -27.23
C ALA A 114 -25.83 4.00 -27.89
N GLY A 115 -25.30 5.05 -27.25
CA GLY A 115 -25.40 6.43 -27.76
C GLY A 115 -26.85 6.94 -27.84
N ASP A 116 -27.17 7.69 -28.89
CA ASP A 116 -28.54 8.12 -29.14
C ASP A 116 -29.43 6.90 -29.45
N THR A 117 -30.51 6.76 -28.70
CA THR A 117 -31.45 5.64 -28.85
C THR A 117 -32.54 5.98 -29.86
N GLU A 118 -33.19 4.94 -30.40
CA GLU A 118 -34.34 5.14 -31.27
C GLU A 118 -35.55 5.76 -30.54
N TRP A 119 -35.60 5.81 -29.21
CA TRP A 119 -36.75 6.31 -28.43
C TRP A 119 -36.66 7.78 -28.02
N ASP A 120 -35.65 8.51 -28.51
CA ASP A 120 -35.47 9.95 -28.29
C ASP A 120 -35.36 10.34 -26.79
N PHE A 121 -34.41 9.72 -26.08
CA PHE A 121 -34.07 10.12 -24.70
C PHE A 121 -33.27 11.44 -24.62
N GLY A 122 -32.92 12.04 -25.76
CA GLY A 122 -32.04 13.19 -25.89
C GLY A 122 -32.42 14.41 -25.03
N PRO A 123 -33.70 14.84 -24.98
CA PRO A 123 -34.10 15.97 -24.13
C PRO A 123 -33.82 15.74 -22.64
N GLY A 124 -34.08 14.53 -22.13
CA GLY A 124 -33.78 14.15 -20.75
C GLY A 124 -32.27 14.15 -20.49
N CYS A 125 -31.49 13.57 -21.38
CA CYS A 125 -30.02 13.54 -21.26
C CYS A 125 -29.41 14.95 -21.26
N ARG A 126 -29.88 15.87 -22.12
CA ARG A 126 -29.38 17.24 -22.16
C ARG A 126 -29.74 18.05 -20.91
N ALA A 127 -30.89 17.77 -20.30
CA ALA A 127 -31.25 18.35 -19.00
C ALA A 127 -30.35 17.80 -17.89
N HIS A 128 -30.09 16.49 -17.93
CA HIS A 128 -29.23 15.81 -16.96
C HIS A 128 -27.77 16.28 -17.03
N ASP A 129 -27.21 16.44 -18.23
CA ASP A 129 -25.84 16.93 -18.43
C ASP A 129 -25.68 18.38 -17.91
N LEU A 130 -26.69 19.23 -18.12
CA LEU A 130 -26.72 20.57 -17.53
C LEU A 130 -26.79 20.53 -15.99
N GLY A 131 -27.56 19.59 -15.43
CA GLY A 131 -27.56 19.34 -13.98
C GLY A 131 -26.19 18.93 -13.45
N TYR A 132 -25.45 18.12 -14.22
CA TYR A 132 -24.07 17.75 -13.92
C TYR A 132 -23.11 18.94 -14.00
N ASP A 133 -23.33 19.88 -14.92
CA ASP A 133 -22.57 21.13 -14.99
C ASP A 133 -22.79 22.02 -13.76
N LEU A 134 -23.97 22.02 -13.14
CA LEU A 134 -24.19 22.68 -11.83
C LEU A 134 -23.39 22.03 -10.70
N LEU A 135 -23.21 20.71 -10.72
CA LEU A 135 -22.35 20.03 -9.74
C LEU A 135 -20.87 20.43 -9.91
N ARG A 136 -20.40 20.49 -11.17
CA ARG A 136 -19.03 20.94 -11.51
C ARG A 136 -18.82 22.41 -11.17
N TYR A 137 -19.83 23.25 -11.41
CA TYR A 137 -19.82 24.67 -11.05
C TYR A 137 -19.59 24.86 -9.54
N ALA A 138 -20.35 24.14 -8.70
CA ALA A 138 -20.18 24.22 -7.25
C ALA A 138 -18.77 23.79 -6.81
N GLU A 139 -18.25 22.70 -7.36
CA GLU A 139 -16.87 22.27 -7.14
C GLU A 139 -15.85 23.33 -7.55
N HIS A 140 -16.03 23.96 -8.71
CA HIS A 140 -15.17 25.05 -9.19
C HIS A 140 -15.21 26.29 -8.28
N LYS A 141 -16.37 26.59 -7.70
CA LYS A 141 -16.54 27.65 -6.68
C LYS A 141 -15.93 27.32 -5.33
N GLY A 142 -15.30 26.14 -5.21
CA GLY A 142 -14.49 25.74 -4.06
C GLY A 142 -15.14 24.68 -3.18
N ARG A 143 -16.38 24.24 -3.46
CA ARG A 143 -17.02 23.19 -2.67
C ARG A 143 -18.07 22.38 -3.47
N PRO A 144 -17.89 21.05 -3.62
CA PRO A 144 -18.89 20.20 -4.25
C PRO A 144 -20.17 20.14 -3.41
N LEU A 145 -21.32 20.01 -4.08
CA LEU A 145 -22.60 19.74 -3.42
C LEU A 145 -22.62 18.34 -2.77
N ASN A 146 -23.60 18.13 -1.89
CA ASN A 146 -23.78 16.83 -1.24
C ASN A 146 -24.19 15.73 -2.24
N GLN A 147 -24.11 14.47 -1.81
CA GLN A 147 -24.41 13.31 -2.65
C GLN A 147 -25.87 13.29 -3.16
N GLU A 148 -26.79 13.86 -2.38
CA GLU A 148 -28.21 13.91 -2.76
C GLU A 148 -28.43 14.72 -4.03
N ALA A 149 -27.67 15.79 -4.24
CA ALA A 149 -27.74 16.60 -5.46
C ALA A 149 -27.58 15.77 -6.74
N ARG A 150 -26.62 14.84 -6.78
CA ARG A 150 -26.43 13.94 -7.93
C ARG A 150 -27.49 12.84 -7.99
N LYS A 151 -27.87 12.26 -6.85
CA LYS A 151 -28.90 11.21 -6.78
C LYS A 151 -30.23 11.68 -7.34
N VAL A 152 -30.68 12.90 -6.99
CA VAL A 152 -31.97 13.42 -7.46
C VAL A 152 -31.97 13.71 -8.97
N LEU A 153 -30.85 14.17 -9.52
CA LEU A 153 -30.68 14.36 -10.97
C LEU A 153 -30.71 13.02 -11.71
N ASP A 154 -29.98 12.02 -11.22
CA ASP A 154 -29.93 10.68 -11.83
C ASP A 154 -31.31 10.00 -11.79
N ALA A 155 -32.00 10.09 -10.64
CA ALA A 155 -33.34 9.56 -10.49
C ALA A 155 -34.35 10.28 -11.40
N ARG A 156 -34.17 11.59 -11.65
CA ARG A 156 -34.99 12.34 -12.60
C ARG A 156 -34.77 11.85 -14.03
N LEU A 157 -33.52 11.63 -14.46
CA LEU A 157 -33.24 11.10 -15.79
C LEU A 157 -33.85 9.71 -15.99
N ALA A 158 -33.77 8.83 -14.99
CA ALA A 158 -34.40 7.51 -15.05
C ALA A 158 -35.92 7.61 -15.26
N ARG A 159 -36.60 8.51 -14.51
CA ARG A 159 -38.03 8.78 -14.70
C ARG A 159 -38.33 9.34 -16.09
N ASP A 160 -37.47 10.19 -16.62
CA ASP A 160 -37.64 10.81 -17.95
C ASP A 160 -37.61 9.80 -19.08
N MET A 161 -36.66 8.87 -19.02
CA MET A 161 -36.56 7.80 -20.03
C MET A 161 -37.78 6.88 -19.99
N HIS A 162 -38.26 6.53 -18.80
CA HIS A 162 -39.47 5.72 -18.67
C HIS A 162 -40.74 6.47 -19.10
N ALA A 163 -40.90 7.74 -18.72
CA ALA A 163 -42.02 8.56 -19.18
C ALA A 163 -42.02 8.73 -20.70
N GLN A 164 -40.85 8.88 -21.32
CA GLN A 164 -40.73 8.91 -22.78
C GLN A 164 -41.16 7.58 -23.42
N CYS A 165 -40.87 6.44 -22.78
CA CYS A 165 -41.38 5.15 -23.23
C CYS A 165 -42.90 5.04 -23.10
N ASP A 166 -43.52 5.65 -22.09
CA ASP A 166 -44.97 5.69 -21.93
C ASP A 166 -45.63 6.58 -23.01
N ILE A 167 -44.99 7.69 -23.37
CA ILE A 167 -45.50 8.66 -24.35
C ILE A 167 -45.31 8.16 -25.79
N ASN A 168 -44.12 7.65 -26.12
CA ASN A 168 -43.78 7.22 -27.48
C ASN A 168 -42.84 6.00 -27.48
N PRO A 169 -43.37 4.79 -27.26
CA PRO A 169 -42.58 3.56 -27.27
C PRO A 169 -42.14 3.12 -28.67
N ARG A 170 -42.54 3.85 -29.73
CA ARG A 170 -42.31 3.51 -31.15
C ARG A 170 -42.65 2.05 -31.49
N GLY A 171 -43.76 1.56 -30.95
CA GLY A 171 -44.27 0.19 -31.19
C GLY A 171 -43.62 -0.92 -30.34
N HIS A 172 -42.64 -0.61 -29.49
CA HIS A 172 -41.89 -1.61 -28.71
C HIS A 172 -41.67 -1.20 -27.24
N GLY A 173 -42.76 -1.00 -26.48
CA GLY A 173 -42.71 -0.52 -25.09
C GLY A 173 -41.80 -1.33 -24.17
N THR A 174 -41.88 -2.66 -24.18
CA THR A 174 -41.01 -3.52 -23.35
C THR A 174 -39.52 -3.30 -23.64
N ARG A 175 -39.13 -3.12 -24.91
CA ARG A 175 -37.73 -2.86 -25.29
C ARG A 175 -37.30 -1.45 -24.89
N CYS A 176 -38.20 -0.48 -25.00
CA CYS A 176 -37.96 0.89 -24.53
C CYS A 176 -37.68 0.90 -23.02
N HIS A 177 -38.58 0.34 -22.20
CA HIS A 177 -38.39 0.29 -20.74
C HIS A 177 -37.17 -0.55 -20.35
N ALA A 178 -36.88 -1.67 -21.03
CA ALA A 178 -35.68 -2.44 -20.79
C ALA A 178 -34.40 -1.62 -21.08
N THR A 179 -34.41 -0.83 -22.16
CA THR A 179 -33.28 0.06 -22.49
C THR A 179 -33.16 1.20 -21.48
N ALA A 180 -34.28 1.85 -21.11
CA ALA A 180 -34.29 2.87 -20.07
C ALA A 180 -33.75 2.33 -18.73
N GLN A 181 -34.12 1.11 -18.35
CA GLN A 181 -33.61 0.45 -17.15
C GLN A 181 -32.10 0.14 -17.25
N LEU A 182 -31.60 -0.28 -18.42
CA LEU A 182 -30.17 -0.49 -18.65
C LEU A 182 -29.38 0.82 -18.54
N TYR A 183 -29.92 1.91 -19.09
CA TYR A 183 -29.31 3.24 -18.97
C TYR A 183 -29.32 3.73 -17.52
N ALA A 184 -30.45 3.59 -16.82
CA ALA A 184 -30.58 3.96 -15.41
C ALA A 184 -29.61 3.15 -14.52
N ALA A 185 -29.51 1.83 -14.74
CA ALA A 185 -28.57 0.98 -13.99
C ALA A 185 -27.10 1.34 -14.27
N GLY A 186 -26.76 1.63 -15.54
CA GLY A 186 -25.41 2.07 -15.92
C GLY A 186 -25.05 3.43 -15.30
N LEU A 187 -25.99 4.37 -15.30
CA LEU A 187 -25.87 5.67 -14.66
C LEU A 187 -25.67 5.52 -13.15
N GLU A 188 -26.56 4.79 -12.47
CA GLU A 188 -26.52 4.56 -11.03
C GLU A 188 -25.23 3.87 -10.60
N PHE A 189 -24.76 2.86 -11.34
CA PHE A 189 -23.48 2.21 -11.08
C PHE A 189 -22.31 3.20 -11.22
N ASN A 190 -22.29 4.01 -12.28
CA ASN A 190 -21.25 5.00 -12.51
C ASN A 190 -21.23 6.06 -11.40
N SER A 191 -22.40 6.54 -10.99
CA SER A 191 -22.55 7.51 -9.91
C SER A 191 -22.19 6.92 -8.55
N TRP A 192 -22.59 5.69 -8.24
CA TRP A 192 -22.16 4.97 -7.03
C TRP A 192 -20.63 4.81 -6.96
N ARG A 193 -20.00 4.43 -8.09
CA ARG A 193 -18.54 4.33 -8.21
C ARG A 193 -17.90 5.69 -7.91
N GLN A 194 -18.42 6.77 -8.50
CA GLN A 194 -17.94 8.14 -8.26
C GLN A 194 -18.42 8.75 -6.92
N ARG A 195 -18.99 7.92 -6.03
CA ARG A 195 -19.52 8.32 -4.71
C ARG A 195 -20.51 9.49 -4.76
N TRP A 196 -21.30 9.55 -5.83
CA TRP A 196 -22.29 10.59 -6.06
C TRP A 196 -21.72 12.03 -6.05
N GLY A 197 -20.40 12.19 -6.27
CA GLY A 197 -19.76 13.50 -6.41
C GLY A 197 -19.92 14.09 -7.81
N PRO A 198 -19.36 15.27 -8.09
CA PRO A 198 -19.33 15.82 -9.45
C PRO A 198 -18.68 14.86 -10.46
N PRO A 199 -19.23 14.73 -11.67
CA PRO A 199 -18.68 13.86 -12.71
C PRO A 199 -17.34 14.40 -13.26
N GLY A 200 -16.27 13.63 -13.06
CA GLY A 200 -14.92 13.95 -13.55
C GLY A 200 -14.55 13.30 -14.89
N HIS A 201 -13.54 13.84 -15.56
CA HIS A 201 -12.91 13.22 -16.73
C HIS A 201 -11.97 12.11 -16.28
N GLU A 202 -12.36 10.85 -16.49
CA GLU A 202 -11.52 9.70 -16.15
C GLU A 202 -10.78 9.19 -17.38
N PRO A 203 -9.47 8.89 -17.29
CA PRO A 203 -8.74 8.25 -18.36
C PRO A 203 -9.12 6.77 -18.42
N VAL A 204 -10.31 6.44 -18.92
CA VAL A 204 -10.86 5.07 -19.03
C VAL A 204 -9.86 4.12 -19.67
N LEU A 205 -9.10 4.59 -20.67
CA LEU A 205 -8.03 3.85 -21.31
C LEU A 205 -6.90 3.46 -20.34
N ALA A 206 -6.43 4.40 -19.51
CA ALA A 206 -5.39 4.13 -18.53
C ALA A 206 -5.86 3.14 -17.45
N TRP A 207 -7.13 3.25 -17.03
CA TRP A 207 -7.75 2.34 -16.06
C TRP A 207 -7.92 0.93 -16.62
N GLY A 208 -8.50 0.80 -17.82
CA GLY A 208 -8.70 -0.48 -18.48
C GLY A 208 -7.37 -1.19 -18.74
N PHE A 209 -6.38 -0.44 -19.23
CA PHE A 209 -5.05 -0.96 -19.49
C PHE A 209 -4.29 -1.34 -18.20
N GLY A 210 -4.36 -0.50 -17.16
CA GLY A 210 -3.79 -0.79 -15.83
C GLY A 210 -4.40 -2.04 -15.20
N SER A 211 -5.71 -2.21 -15.32
CA SER A 211 -6.43 -3.39 -14.80
C SER A 211 -6.01 -4.66 -15.54
N ALA A 212 -5.88 -4.59 -16.87
CA ALA A 212 -5.39 -5.71 -17.67
C ALA A 212 -3.96 -6.12 -17.24
N VAL A 213 -3.07 -5.15 -17.02
CA VAL A 213 -1.70 -5.40 -16.50
C VAL A 213 -1.74 -6.12 -15.15
N VAL A 214 -2.59 -5.67 -14.22
CA VAL A 214 -2.75 -6.31 -12.90
C VAL A 214 -3.19 -7.77 -13.06
N VAL A 215 -4.16 -8.05 -13.93
CA VAL A 215 -4.61 -9.42 -14.24
C VAL A 215 -3.46 -10.27 -14.75
N PHE A 216 -2.67 -9.78 -15.71
CA PHE A 216 -1.53 -10.52 -16.26
C PHE A 216 -0.43 -10.77 -15.22
N LEU A 217 -0.13 -9.79 -14.36
CA LEU A 217 0.85 -9.95 -13.27
C LEU A 217 0.40 -11.02 -12.26
N LEU A 218 -0.89 -11.06 -11.90
CA LEU A 218 -1.45 -12.05 -10.99
C LEU A 218 -1.49 -13.45 -11.61
N LEU A 219 -1.92 -13.57 -12.88
CA LEU A 219 -1.95 -14.84 -13.60
C LEU A 219 -0.55 -15.43 -13.79
N ALA A 220 0.45 -14.60 -14.06
CA ALA A 220 1.84 -15.03 -14.23
C ALA A 220 2.44 -15.66 -12.95
N ARG A 221 1.80 -15.46 -11.79
CA ARG A 221 2.20 -16.05 -10.52
C ARG A 221 1.48 -17.36 -10.20
N LEU A 222 0.36 -17.66 -10.86
CA LEU A 222 -0.33 -18.93 -10.62
C LEU A 222 0.62 -20.07 -11.01
N PRO A 223 0.86 -21.05 -10.12
CA PRO A 223 1.75 -22.15 -10.42
C PRO A 223 1.27 -22.83 -11.70
N GLY A 224 2.14 -22.91 -12.70
CA GLY A 224 1.90 -23.79 -13.83
C GLY A 224 1.73 -25.22 -13.31
N LEU A 225 0.88 -26.01 -13.96
CA LEU A 225 0.92 -27.46 -13.78
C LEU A 225 2.39 -27.90 -13.90
N PRO A 226 2.94 -28.63 -12.91
CA PRO A 226 4.33 -29.04 -12.97
C PRO A 226 4.52 -29.80 -14.28
N ARG A 227 5.25 -29.18 -15.21
CA ARG A 227 5.68 -29.86 -16.41
C ARG A 227 6.66 -30.91 -15.91
N ARG A 228 6.22 -32.17 -15.86
CA ARG A 228 7.02 -33.34 -15.48
C ARG A 228 8.36 -33.20 -16.21
N LYS A 229 9.38 -32.74 -15.48
CA LYS A 229 10.71 -32.64 -16.03
C LYS A 229 11.29 -34.03 -15.85
N GLU A 230 11.33 -34.78 -16.94
CA GLU A 230 12.13 -36.01 -17.04
C GLU A 230 13.55 -35.66 -16.52
N GLY A 231 13.96 -36.29 -15.42
CA GLY A 231 15.30 -36.13 -14.86
C GLY A 231 15.42 -35.22 -13.64
N ASP A 232 14.61 -35.43 -12.60
CA ASP A 232 15.04 -35.09 -11.24
C ASP A 232 16.17 -36.08 -10.87
N ARG A 233 17.43 -35.68 -11.12
CA ARG A 233 18.56 -36.31 -10.42
C ARG A 233 18.34 -36.09 -8.93
N GLU A 234 18.22 -37.19 -8.19
CA GLU A 234 18.26 -37.18 -6.73
C GLU A 234 19.46 -36.32 -6.28
N PRO A 235 19.24 -35.33 -5.39
CA PRO A 235 20.35 -34.56 -4.88
C PRO A 235 21.29 -35.52 -4.14
N GLU A 236 22.54 -35.61 -4.60
CA GLU A 236 23.59 -36.28 -3.84
C GLU A 236 23.55 -35.77 -2.39
N PRO A 237 23.53 -36.66 -1.38
CA PRO A 237 23.60 -36.24 0.01
C PRO A 237 24.91 -35.50 0.24
N SER A 238 24.83 -34.20 0.52
CA SER A 238 26.00 -33.44 0.95
C SER A 238 26.36 -33.89 2.37
N ASP A 239 27.46 -34.63 2.51
CA ASP A 239 28.00 -35.14 3.78
C ASP A 239 28.54 -34.06 4.74
N THR A 240 28.43 -32.78 4.37
CA THR A 240 28.80 -31.68 5.25
C THR A 240 27.62 -31.31 6.16
N PRO A 241 27.76 -31.43 7.50
CA PRO A 241 26.76 -30.93 8.43
C PRO A 241 26.55 -29.45 8.14
N ARG A 242 25.37 -29.06 7.67
CA ARG A 242 25.05 -27.64 7.51
C ARG A 242 25.19 -26.98 8.87
N PRO A 243 26.00 -25.91 9.00
CA PRO A 243 26.08 -25.20 10.26
C PRO A 243 24.66 -24.77 10.66
N ARG A 244 24.20 -25.22 11.83
CA ARG A 244 22.92 -24.77 12.39
C ARG A 244 23.04 -23.26 12.55
N VAL A 245 22.33 -22.51 11.71
CA VAL A 245 22.20 -21.07 11.89
C VAL A 245 21.49 -20.86 13.22
N THR A 246 22.27 -20.60 14.26
CA THR A 246 21.78 -20.26 15.59
C THR A 246 21.18 -18.87 15.50
N ASN A 247 19.85 -18.80 15.36
CA ASN A 247 19.15 -17.53 15.44
C ASN A 247 19.40 -16.92 16.82
N ASP A 248 19.96 -15.71 16.88
CA ASP A 248 20.02 -14.94 18.13
C ASP A 248 18.58 -14.67 18.61
N ARG A 249 18.18 -15.40 19.66
CA ARG A 249 16.84 -15.30 20.26
C ARG A 249 16.57 -13.88 20.76
N TYR A 250 17.59 -13.21 21.28
CA TYR A 250 17.48 -11.87 21.85
C TYR A 250 17.25 -10.82 20.76
N ALA A 251 18.05 -10.84 19.69
CA ALA A 251 17.84 -9.93 18.56
C ALA A 251 16.47 -10.15 17.89
N THR A 252 16.04 -11.41 17.77
CA THR A 252 14.70 -11.74 17.25
C THR A 252 13.60 -11.15 18.13
N PHE A 253 13.71 -11.32 19.45
CA PHE A 253 12.80 -10.75 20.43
C PHE A 253 12.75 -9.22 20.34
N LEU A 254 13.90 -8.55 20.34
CA LEU A 254 13.98 -7.09 20.25
C LEU A 254 13.23 -6.55 19.04
N ARG A 255 13.40 -7.18 17.87
CA ARG A 255 12.72 -6.77 16.65
C ARG A 255 11.20 -6.88 16.77
N LEU A 256 10.69 -7.98 17.32
CA LEU A 256 9.25 -8.20 17.48
C LEU A 256 8.66 -7.31 18.59
N ALA A 257 9.37 -7.15 19.70
CA ALA A 257 8.96 -6.29 20.81
C ALA A 257 8.92 -4.82 20.38
N ALA A 258 9.93 -4.35 19.64
CA ALA A 258 9.96 -2.99 19.10
C ALA A 258 8.82 -2.75 18.11
N LEU A 259 8.56 -3.71 17.21
CA LEU A 259 7.43 -3.67 16.29
C LEU A 259 6.09 -3.59 17.05
N GLY A 260 5.89 -4.47 18.03
CA GLY A 260 4.69 -4.49 18.86
C GLY A 260 4.50 -3.17 19.61
N LEU A 261 5.58 -2.63 20.19
CA LEU A 261 5.53 -1.36 20.91
C LEU A 261 5.11 -0.22 19.99
N VAL A 262 5.69 -0.11 18.79
CA VAL A 262 5.31 0.94 17.82
C VAL A 262 3.83 0.85 17.44
N VAL A 263 3.33 -0.35 17.14
CA VAL A 263 1.93 -0.57 16.77
C VAL A 263 0.99 -0.24 17.93
N LEU A 264 1.30 -0.71 19.14
CA LEU A 264 0.50 -0.44 20.34
C LEU A 264 0.48 1.05 20.69
N SER A 265 1.63 1.71 20.58
CA SER A 265 1.79 3.13 20.87
C SER A 265 0.98 4.00 19.93
N GLN A 266 1.09 3.74 18.62
CA GLN A 266 0.34 4.48 17.62
C GLN A 266 -1.17 4.31 17.85
N SER A 267 -1.61 3.09 18.12
CA SER A 267 -3.02 2.81 18.33
C SER A 267 -3.54 3.44 19.60
N LEU A 268 -2.76 3.47 20.69
CA LEU A 268 -3.10 4.18 21.91
C LEU A 268 -3.29 5.68 21.65
N LEU A 269 -2.30 6.34 21.04
CA LEU A 269 -2.37 7.78 20.72
C LEU A 269 -3.53 8.10 19.79
N THR A 270 -3.79 7.22 18.83
CA THR A 270 -4.87 7.36 17.87
C THR A 270 -6.25 7.22 18.54
N VAL A 271 -6.43 6.22 19.40
CA VAL A 271 -7.69 6.02 20.14
C VAL A 271 -7.94 7.15 21.13
N LEU A 272 -6.91 7.65 21.83
CA LEU A 272 -7.04 8.80 22.72
C LEU A 272 -7.49 10.06 21.97
N HIS A 273 -6.92 10.29 20.79
CA HIS A 273 -7.33 11.40 19.93
C HIS A 273 -8.78 11.29 19.48
N TRP A 274 -9.21 10.10 19.04
CA TRP A 274 -10.61 9.87 18.69
C TRP A 274 -11.53 10.09 19.86
N ALA A 275 -11.05 9.79 21.07
CA ALA A 275 -11.78 10.03 22.29
C ALA A 275 -11.81 11.50 22.75
N GLY A 276 -11.24 12.43 21.98
CA GLY A 276 -11.14 13.84 22.33
C GLY A 276 -10.21 14.13 23.52
N VAL A 277 -9.45 13.13 23.97
CA VAL A 277 -8.53 13.27 25.11
C VAL A 277 -7.20 13.81 24.60
N SER A 278 -6.80 14.99 25.06
CA SER A 278 -5.48 15.53 24.73
C SER A 278 -4.39 14.58 25.22
N ALA A 279 -3.46 14.23 24.33
CA ALA A 279 -2.34 13.34 24.63
C ALA A 279 -1.04 14.12 24.87
N ASN A 280 -1.09 15.45 24.96
CA ASN A 280 0.09 16.31 25.09
C ASN A 280 0.88 16.02 26.37
N TRP A 281 0.22 15.55 27.43
CA TRP A 281 0.87 15.14 28.69
C TRP A 281 1.65 13.82 28.55
N LEU A 282 1.42 13.04 27.50
CA LEU A 282 2.14 11.79 27.19
C LEU A 282 3.47 12.02 26.47
N TRP A 283 3.92 13.27 26.32
CA TRP A 283 5.14 13.58 25.56
C TRP A 283 6.37 12.80 26.05
N LEU A 284 6.57 12.62 27.36
CA LEU A 284 7.64 11.77 27.91
C LEU A 284 7.43 10.29 27.58
N LEU A 285 6.18 9.82 27.62
CA LEU A 285 5.86 8.45 27.26
C LEU A 285 6.24 8.17 25.80
N THR A 286 6.12 9.15 24.89
CA THR A 286 6.56 9.00 23.49
C THR A 286 8.05 8.63 23.36
N TRP A 287 8.90 8.99 24.32
CA TRP A 287 10.32 8.64 24.29
C TRP A 287 10.54 7.15 24.52
N ALA A 288 9.79 6.56 25.45
CA ALA A 288 9.83 5.13 25.73
C ALA A 288 9.13 4.31 24.64
N LEU A 289 8.00 4.82 24.14
CA LEU A 289 7.18 4.16 23.14
C LEU A 289 7.83 4.13 21.74
N GLN A 290 8.72 5.08 21.44
CA GLN A 290 9.36 5.22 20.12
C GLN A 290 10.48 4.20 19.93
N ALA A 291 10.12 2.94 19.71
CA ALA A 291 11.07 1.83 19.57
C ALA A 291 11.59 1.57 18.14
N ILE A 292 11.33 2.47 17.20
CA ILE A 292 11.86 2.36 15.83
C ILE A 292 13.39 2.17 15.81
N PRO A 293 14.19 2.88 16.64
CA PRO A 293 15.63 2.67 16.67
C PRO A 293 16.04 1.22 16.99
N VAL A 294 15.38 0.61 17.97
CA VAL A 294 15.62 -0.78 18.39
C VAL A 294 15.23 -1.76 17.27
N PHE A 295 14.15 -1.49 16.54
CA PHE A 295 13.73 -2.31 15.41
C PHE A 295 14.79 -2.37 14.30
N TYR A 296 15.31 -1.22 13.87
CA TYR A 296 16.34 -1.17 12.82
C TYR A 296 17.68 -1.73 13.28
N PHE A 297 18.05 -1.53 14.55
CA PHE A 297 19.22 -2.16 15.16
C PHE A 297 19.15 -3.68 15.10
N ALA A 298 18.06 -4.27 15.60
CA ALA A 298 17.84 -5.71 15.56
C ALA A 298 17.68 -6.23 14.12
N GLY A 299 17.07 -5.42 13.25
CA GLY A 299 16.95 -5.65 11.81
C GLY A 299 18.31 -5.74 11.11
N GLY A 300 19.24 -4.84 11.44
CA GLY A 300 20.61 -4.85 10.93
C GLY A 300 21.35 -6.15 11.26
N HIS A 301 21.28 -6.60 12.52
CA HIS A 301 21.83 -7.91 12.90
C HIS A 301 21.24 -9.05 12.05
N ALA A 302 19.91 -9.07 11.87
CA ALA A 302 19.24 -10.08 11.05
C ALA A 302 19.55 -9.97 9.54
N ASN A 303 19.91 -8.78 9.06
CA ASN A 303 20.28 -8.53 7.67
C ASN A 303 21.71 -9.00 7.39
N LEU A 304 22.67 -8.68 8.26
CA LEU A 304 24.07 -9.10 8.11
C LEU A 304 24.23 -10.62 8.23
N THR A 305 23.63 -11.24 9.25
CA THR A 305 23.66 -12.70 9.43
C THR A 305 23.10 -13.43 8.21
N SER A 306 22.00 -12.94 7.65
CA SER A 306 21.43 -13.49 6.42
C SER A 306 22.32 -13.25 5.19
N TRP A 307 23.01 -12.11 5.10
CA TRP A 307 23.95 -11.82 4.02
C TRP A 307 25.19 -12.72 4.08
N HIS A 308 25.72 -12.95 5.27
CA HIS A 308 26.83 -13.88 5.50
C HIS A 308 26.43 -15.33 5.18
N ALA A 309 25.23 -15.76 5.58
CA ALA A 309 24.74 -17.09 5.23
C ALA A 309 24.64 -17.30 3.71
N VAL A 310 24.14 -16.30 2.97
CA VAL A 310 24.06 -16.36 1.50
C VAL A 310 25.46 -16.40 0.87
N GLN A 311 26.42 -15.62 1.38
CA GLN A 311 27.81 -15.65 0.88
C GLN A 311 28.52 -16.97 1.18
N ALA A 312 28.28 -17.56 2.35
CA ALA A 312 28.82 -18.87 2.73
C ALA A 312 28.34 -19.96 1.76
N ASP A 313 27.10 -19.86 1.27
CA ASP A 313 26.52 -20.75 0.24
C ASP A 313 26.86 -20.30 -1.20
N HIS A 314 27.89 -19.47 -1.39
CA HIS A 314 28.33 -18.91 -2.67
C HIS A 314 27.21 -18.19 -3.48
N GLY A 315 26.21 -17.67 -2.77
CA GLY A 315 25.15 -16.86 -3.34
C GLY A 315 25.54 -15.39 -3.45
N GLY A 316 24.87 -14.67 -4.36
CA GLY A 316 25.07 -13.24 -4.56
C GLY A 316 23.88 -12.39 -4.10
N TYR A 317 23.87 -11.14 -4.57
CA TYR A 317 22.85 -10.14 -4.25
C TYR A 317 21.44 -10.57 -4.65
N GLY A 318 21.30 -11.17 -5.83
CA GLY A 318 20.07 -11.73 -6.36
C GLY A 318 19.43 -12.74 -5.41
N ARG A 319 20.22 -13.71 -4.95
CA ARG A 319 19.75 -14.72 -3.99
C ARG A 319 19.36 -14.11 -2.64
N TYR A 320 20.17 -13.19 -2.12
CA TYR A 320 19.89 -12.49 -0.86
C TYR A 320 18.57 -11.72 -0.92
N LEU A 321 18.42 -10.84 -1.90
CA LEU A 321 17.29 -9.92 -1.98
C LEU A 321 15.98 -10.66 -2.30
N SER A 322 16.03 -11.61 -3.23
CA SER A 322 14.85 -12.43 -3.57
C SER A 322 14.38 -13.29 -2.39
N ALA A 323 15.28 -13.85 -1.58
CA ALA A 323 14.90 -14.61 -0.39
C ALA A 323 14.29 -13.73 0.71
N ARG A 324 14.83 -12.52 0.91
CA ARG A 324 14.39 -11.60 1.98
C ARG A 324 13.11 -10.85 1.64
N ILE A 325 13.09 -10.18 0.48
CA ILE A 325 11.99 -9.27 0.13
C ILE A 325 10.76 -10.04 -0.34
N SER A 326 10.90 -11.15 -1.08
CA SER A 326 9.73 -11.93 -1.53
C SER A 326 8.88 -12.43 -0.36
N TRP A 327 9.53 -12.75 0.77
CA TRP A 327 8.82 -13.15 1.97
C TRP A 327 8.13 -11.96 2.66
N LEU A 328 8.75 -10.78 2.68
CA LEU A 328 8.17 -9.57 3.28
C LEU A 328 6.99 -9.00 2.47
N LEU A 329 7.10 -8.97 1.13
CA LEU A 329 6.06 -8.38 0.27
C LEU A 329 4.79 -9.23 0.17
N ARG A 330 4.88 -10.55 0.38
CA ARG A 330 3.72 -11.46 0.31
C ARG A 330 2.62 -11.10 1.34
N PRO A 331 2.93 -11.04 2.64
CA PRO A 331 2.09 -10.42 3.68
C PRO A 331 1.46 -9.10 3.27
N VAL A 332 2.28 -8.17 2.81
CA VAL A 332 1.86 -6.80 2.48
C VAL A 332 0.88 -6.79 1.34
N LEU A 333 1.16 -7.54 0.27
CA LEU A 333 0.27 -7.64 -0.87
C LEU A 333 -1.07 -8.25 -0.49
N ALA A 334 -1.06 -9.33 0.29
CA ALA A 334 -2.29 -9.94 0.77
C ALA A 334 -3.09 -8.97 1.64
N PHE A 335 -2.39 -8.19 2.47
CA PHE A 335 -2.98 -7.17 3.32
C PHE A 335 -3.60 -6.02 2.49
N VAL A 336 -2.86 -5.46 1.53
CA VAL A 336 -3.34 -4.43 0.59
C VAL A 336 -4.58 -4.92 -0.16
N LEU A 337 -4.53 -6.13 -0.72
CA LEU A 337 -5.66 -6.69 -1.48
C LEU A 337 -6.89 -6.93 -0.59
N ALA A 338 -6.71 -7.42 0.63
CA ALA A 338 -7.81 -7.57 1.58
C ALA A 338 -8.44 -6.21 1.91
N TRP A 339 -7.60 -5.19 2.13
CA TRP A 339 -8.05 -3.85 2.47
C TRP A 339 -8.68 -3.08 1.31
N LEU A 340 -8.41 -3.47 0.06
CA LEU A 340 -9.15 -2.93 -1.09
C LEU A 340 -10.63 -3.36 -1.09
N VAL A 341 -10.97 -4.49 -0.48
CA VAL A 341 -12.34 -5.04 -0.49
C VAL A 341 -13.07 -4.78 0.82
N LEU A 342 -12.35 -4.81 1.95
CA LEU A 342 -12.93 -4.71 3.30
C LEU A 342 -13.79 -3.46 3.56
N PRO A 343 -13.51 -2.27 2.99
CA PRO A 343 -14.34 -1.09 3.14
C PRO A 343 -15.74 -1.22 2.52
N LEU A 344 -15.94 -2.07 1.51
CA LEU A 344 -17.21 -2.14 0.78
C LEU A 344 -18.40 -2.54 1.66
N PRO A 345 -18.37 -3.65 2.43
CA PRO A 345 -19.50 -4.02 3.26
C PRO A 345 -19.80 -2.97 4.34
N LEU A 346 -18.80 -2.21 4.80
CA LEU A 346 -19.01 -1.12 5.76
C LEU A 346 -19.78 0.03 5.10
N GLU A 347 -19.43 0.40 3.87
CA GLU A 347 -20.19 1.42 3.13
C GLU A 347 -21.61 0.97 2.77
N LEU A 348 -21.81 -0.30 2.40
CA LEU A 348 -23.16 -0.85 2.14
C LEU A 348 -24.06 -0.84 3.39
N LEU A 349 -23.46 -0.79 4.58
CA LEU A 349 -24.17 -0.69 5.86
C LEU A 349 -24.27 0.76 6.37
N ASP A 350 -24.02 1.73 5.48
CA ASP A 350 -24.15 3.17 5.73
C ASP A 350 -23.24 3.64 6.89
N VAL A 351 -22.07 3.02 7.03
CA VAL A 351 -21.05 3.45 7.99
C VAL A 351 -20.38 4.72 7.47
N ASP A 352 -20.37 5.75 8.31
CA ASP A 352 -19.73 7.03 7.97
C ASP A 352 -18.29 6.83 7.47
N LYS A 353 -18.01 7.39 6.28
CA LYS A 353 -16.72 7.35 5.59
C LYS A 353 -15.58 7.81 6.47
N SER A 354 -15.83 8.82 7.32
CA SER A 354 -14.82 9.35 8.25
C SER A 354 -14.24 8.23 9.12
N ARG A 355 -15.07 7.28 9.55
CA ARG A 355 -14.70 6.13 10.40
C ARG A 355 -13.90 5.09 9.62
N VAL A 356 -14.30 4.82 8.38
CA VAL A 356 -13.60 3.87 7.49
C VAL A 356 -12.20 4.38 7.15
N GLU A 357 -12.07 5.67 6.81
CA GLU A 357 -10.76 6.29 6.56
C GLU A 357 -9.89 6.33 7.81
N MET A 358 -10.49 6.68 8.95
CA MET A 358 -9.83 6.74 10.25
C MET A 358 -9.19 5.39 10.61
N PHE A 359 -9.94 4.29 10.51
CA PHE A 359 -9.40 2.94 10.71
C PHE A 359 -8.39 2.55 9.63
N GLY A 360 -8.66 2.90 8.36
CA GLY A 360 -7.73 2.62 7.26
C GLY A 360 -6.36 3.25 7.45
N ARG A 361 -6.30 4.50 7.94
CA ARG A 361 -5.04 5.19 8.25
C ARG A 361 -4.29 4.52 9.40
N LEU A 362 -5.00 4.13 10.47
CA LEU A 362 -4.41 3.41 11.60
C LEU A 362 -3.74 2.10 11.14
N ILE A 363 -4.42 1.37 10.25
CA ILE A 363 -3.96 0.07 9.78
C ILE A 363 -2.85 0.21 8.72
N ALA A 364 -2.88 1.26 7.89
CA ALA A 364 -1.83 1.54 6.93
C ALA A 364 -0.52 2.01 7.59
N TYR A 365 -0.59 2.58 8.80
CA TYR A 365 0.53 3.24 9.45
C TYR A 365 1.81 2.37 9.52
N PRO A 366 1.78 1.07 9.83
CA PRO A 366 3.01 0.27 9.88
C PRO A 366 3.75 0.12 8.54
N LEU A 367 3.09 0.41 7.41
CA LEU A 367 3.68 0.23 6.08
C LEU A 367 4.86 1.18 5.81
N TRP A 368 4.89 2.37 6.40
CA TRP A 368 5.95 3.34 6.12
C TRP A 368 7.31 2.88 6.61
N PHE A 369 7.39 2.36 7.84
CA PHE A 369 8.66 1.86 8.35
C PHE A 369 9.01 0.52 7.69
N LEU A 370 8.02 -0.27 7.23
CA LEU A 370 8.31 -1.47 6.44
C LEU A 370 8.93 -1.11 5.09
N GLY A 371 8.40 -0.10 4.39
CA GLY A 371 8.98 0.40 3.14
C GLY A 371 10.42 0.89 3.35
N LEU A 372 10.68 1.61 4.44
CA LEU A 372 12.03 2.03 4.81
C LEU A 372 12.93 0.85 5.23
N TYR A 373 12.40 -0.18 5.87
CA TYR A 373 13.14 -1.41 6.18
C TYR A 373 13.54 -2.18 4.92
N LEU A 374 12.70 -2.19 3.86
CA LEU A 374 13.06 -2.77 2.57
C LEU A 374 14.26 -2.04 1.94
N VAL A 375 14.37 -0.72 2.10
CA VAL A 375 15.55 0.06 1.68
C VAL A 375 16.79 -0.41 2.45
N ALA A 376 16.69 -0.56 3.77
CA ALA A 376 17.79 -1.05 4.62
C ALA A 376 18.25 -2.47 4.23
N VAL A 377 17.30 -3.37 3.93
CA VAL A 377 17.57 -4.71 3.38
C VAL A 377 18.31 -4.59 2.04
N ALA A 378 17.80 -3.79 1.09
CA ALA A 378 18.43 -3.63 -0.22
C ALA A 378 19.85 -3.05 -0.15
N ALA A 379 20.10 -2.15 0.81
CA ALA A 379 21.40 -1.53 1.06
C ALA A 379 22.39 -2.42 1.83
N THR A 380 21.94 -3.55 2.39
CA THR A 380 22.75 -4.41 3.27
C THR A 380 24.12 -4.80 2.70
N PRO A 381 24.29 -5.23 1.43
CA PRO A 381 25.60 -5.61 0.92
C PRO A 381 26.59 -4.44 0.88
N VAL A 382 26.15 -3.26 0.46
CA VAL A 382 26.98 -2.04 0.43
C VAL A 382 27.36 -1.65 1.84
N MET A 383 26.40 -1.64 2.75
CA MET A 383 26.62 -1.36 4.16
C MET A 383 27.55 -2.41 4.81
N ALA A 384 27.44 -3.68 4.45
CA ALA A 384 28.32 -4.74 4.96
C ALA A 384 29.74 -4.60 4.41
N TRP A 385 29.89 -4.18 3.14
CA TRP A 385 31.18 -3.82 2.56
C TRP A 385 31.80 -2.63 3.30
N LEU A 386 31.04 -1.55 3.53
CA LEU A 386 31.48 -0.38 4.31
C LEU A 386 31.87 -0.76 5.74
N HIS A 387 31.09 -1.64 6.39
CA HIS A 387 31.40 -2.12 7.74
C HIS A 387 32.71 -2.90 7.82
N ARG A 388 33.06 -3.64 6.76
CA ARG A 388 34.34 -4.37 6.68
C ARG A 388 35.55 -3.47 6.42
N HIS A 389 35.40 -2.42 5.60
CA HIS A 389 36.53 -1.59 5.15
C HIS A 389 36.67 -0.27 5.92
N ALA A 390 35.56 0.28 6.42
CA ALA A 390 35.45 1.59 7.04
C ALA A 390 34.60 1.50 8.32
N ARG A 391 34.93 0.51 9.16
CA ARG A 391 34.12 0.07 10.31
C ARG A 391 33.71 1.20 11.26
N LEU A 392 34.63 2.08 11.64
CA LEU A 392 34.35 3.20 12.57
C LEU A 392 33.94 4.48 11.83
N VAL A 393 34.47 4.68 10.61
CA VAL A 393 34.19 5.87 9.80
C VAL A 393 32.73 5.88 9.36
N THR A 394 32.16 4.73 9.00
CA THR A 394 30.78 4.64 8.49
C THR A 394 29.73 5.18 9.47
N PRO A 395 29.63 4.71 10.73
CA PRO A 395 28.65 5.25 11.67
C PRO A 395 28.90 6.71 12.03
N VAL A 396 30.17 7.14 12.14
CA VAL A 396 30.52 8.54 12.43
C VAL A 396 30.10 9.46 11.27
N ALA A 397 30.39 9.06 10.04
CA ALA A 397 29.99 9.80 8.84
C ALA A 397 28.46 9.90 8.73
N LEU A 398 27.73 8.82 9.01
CA LEU A 398 26.26 8.85 9.01
C LEU A 398 25.71 9.81 10.06
N VAL A 399 26.26 9.82 11.28
CA VAL A 399 25.88 10.79 12.32
C VAL A 399 26.17 12.22 11.88
N ALA A 400 27.37 12.48 11.34
CA ALA A 400 27.74 13.81 10.87
C ALA A 400 26.80 14.31 9.75
N VAL A 401 26.50 13.46 8.76
CA VAL A 401 25.56 13.81 7.67
C VAL A 401 24.15 14.05 8.22
N MET A 402 23.67 13.26 9.19
CA MET A 402 22.36 13.49 9.82
C MET A 402 22.27 14.86 10.52
N ILE A 403 23.33 15.25 11.23
CA ILE A 403 23.41 16.56 11.89
C ILE A 403 23.41 17.68 10.84
N VAL A 404 24.18 17.54 9.75
CA VAL A 404 24.21 18.51 8.66
C VAL A 404 22.84 18.64 8.00
N VAL A 405 22.15 17.52 7.73
CA VAL A 405 20.80 17.53 7.15
C VAL A 405 19.80 18.23 8.08
N ASP A 406 19.88 17.98 9.39
CA ASP A 406 18.98 18.64 10.35
C ASP A 406 19.28 20.14 10.46
N ALA A 407 20.56 20.53 10.44
CA ALA A 407 20.97 21.93 10.43
C ALA A 407 20.49 22.65 9.16
N LEU A 408 20.66 22.05 7.97
CA LEU A 408 20.18 22.60 6.69
C LEU A 408 18.65 22.68 6.64
N ARG A 409 17.96 21.68 7.19
CA ARG A 409 16.50 21.69 7.30
C ARG A 409 16.03 22.91 8.10
N ILE A 410 16.70 23.20 9.21
CA ILE A 410 16.36 24.33 10.08
C ILE A 410 16.75 25.65 9.43
N SER A 411 17.97 25.79 8.92
CA SER A 411 18.50 27.05 8.38
C SER A 411 17.89 27.46 7.04
N LEU A 412 17.52 26.50 6.18
CA LEU A 412 16.93 26.75 4.85
C LEU A 412 15.42 26.53 4.82
N HIS A 413 14.78 26.25 5.97
CA HIS A 413 13.38 25.83 6.05
C HIS A 413 13.01 24.65 5.11
N TRP A 414 13.99 23.79 4.80
CA TRP A 414 13.87 22.71 3.82
C TRP A 414 13.19 21.47 4.43
N ARG A 415 11.89 21.58 4.73
CA ARG A 415 11.12 20.53 5.44
C ARG A 415 11.15 19.18 4.73
N THR A 416 11.08 19.16 3.40
CA THR A 416 11.08 17.93 2.60
C THR A 416 12.44 17.22 2.63
N GLY A 417 13.55 17.96 2.61
CA GLY A 417 14.90 17.40 2.73
C GLY A 417 15.16 16.69 4.05
N GLY A 418 14.50 17.13 5.13
CA GLY A 418 14.61 16.50 6.44
C GLY A 418 14.23 15.01 6.46
N TYR A 419 13.37 14.55 5.53
CA TYR A 419 13.04 13.12 5.43
C TYR A 419 14.21 12.24 5.00
N LEU A 420 15.32 12.82 4.49
CA LEU A 420 16.56 12.09 4.24
C LEU A 420 17.10 11.43 5.53
N ASN A 421 16.86 12.04 6.70
CA ASN A 421 17.23 11.48 7.98
C ASN A 421 16.50 10.17 8.33
N LEU A 422 15.37 9.84 7.67
CA LEU A 422 14.75 8.51 7.80
C LEU A 422 15.69 7.43 7.28
N VAL A 423 16.23 7.62 6.08
CA VAL A 423 17.13 6.67 5.44
C VAL A 423 18.46 6.62 6.18
N LEU A 424 19.06 7.78 6.48
CA LEU A 424 20.33 7.85 7.19
C LEU A 424 20.24 7.22 8.58
N GLY A 425 19.18 7.51 9.33
CA GLY A 425 18.93 6.91 10.64
C GLY A 425 18.76 5.40 10.55
N ALA A 426 17.96 4.90 9.60
CA ALA A 426 17.80 3.47 9.37
C ALA A 426 19.13 2.76 9.05
N LEU A 427 19.97 3.36 8.19
CA LEU A 427 21.29 2.82 7.83
C LEU A 427 22.28 2.88 9.00
N LEU A 428 22.25 3.93 9.81
CA LEU A 428 23.07 4.05 11.02
C LEU A 428 22.71 2.98 12.04
N LEU A 429 21.42 2.82 12.34
CA LEU A 429 20.93 1.80 13.28
C LEU A 429 21.23 0.40 12.75
N GLN A 430 21.11 0.18 11.44
CA GLN A 430 21.55 -1.05 10.80
C GLN A 430 23.06 -1.30 11.02
N GLN A 431 23.92 -0.30 10.86
CA GLN A 431 25.36 -0.40 11.15
C GLN A 431 25.62 -0.75 12.60
N LEU A 432 24.94 -0.12 13.56
CA LEU A 432 25.05 -0.49 14.97
C LEU A 432 24.65 -1.96 15.20
N GLY A 433 23.64 -2.46 14.48
CA GLY A 433 23.28 -3.88 14.44
C GLY A 433 24.40 -4.79 13.89
N PHE A 434 25.22 -4.31 12.95
CA PHE A 434 26.38 -5.03 12.44
C PHE A 434 27.50 -5.08 13.49
N HIS A 435 27.74 -3.96 14.18
CA HIS A 435 28.66 -3.93 15.32
C HIS A 435 28.22 -4.83 16.47
N TYR A 436 26.92 -5.06 16.65
CA TYR A 436 26.39 -6.07 17.57
C TYR A 436 26.67 -7.49 17.05
N ALA A 437 26.41 -7.76 15.77
CA ALA A 437 26.63 -9.08 15.16
C ALA A 437 28.09 -9.57 15.27
N ASP A 438 29.06 -8.68 15.08
CA ASP A 438 30.49 -9.00 15.14
C ASP A 438 31.08 -8.92 16.56
N GLY A 439 30.25 -8.70 17.58
CA GLY A 439 30.68 -8.66 18.97
C GLY A 439 31.33 -7.37 19.45
N SER A 440 31.51 -6.34 18.61
CA SER A 440 32.12 -5.07 19.04
C SER A 440 31.35 -4.40 20.17
N LEU A 441 30.02 -4.33 20.07
CA LEU A 441 29.21 -3.67 21.08
C LEU A 441 29.23 -4.42 22.42
N HIS A 442 29.47 -5.73 22.41
CA HIS A 442 29.63 -6.53 23.63
C HIS A 442 30.92 -6.21 24.40
N ARG A 443 31.91 -5.60 23.74
CA ARG A 443 33.18 -5.19 24.38
C ARG A 443 33.05 -3.86 25.12
N ILE A 444 31.97 -3.10 24.90
CA ILE A 444 31.74 -1.84 25.60
C ILE A 444 31.38 -2.12 27.06
N SER A 445 32.03 -1.43 27.98
CA SER A 445 31.78 -1.62 29.41
C SER A 445 30.35 -1.22 29.78
N ARG A 446 29.74 -1.94 30.73
CA ARG A 446 28.41 -1.59 31.25
C ARG A 446 28.35 -0.18 31.84
N LYS A 447 29.46 0.33 32.37
CA LYS A 447 29.58 1.70 32.89
C LYS A 447 29.40 2.73 31.78
N VAL A 448 30.05 2.53 30.63
CA VAL A 448 29.92 3.42 29.46
C VAL A 448 28.51 3.37 28.90
N LEU A 449 27.91 2.17 28.74
CA LEU A 449 26.52 2.04 28.30
C LEU A 449 25.54 2.72 29.27
N GLY A 450 25.76 2.58 30.58
CA GLY A 450 24.96 3.25 31.60
C GLY A 450 25.10 4.78 31.54
N ALA A 451 26.33 5.28 31.37
CA ALA A 451 26.58 6.71 31.21
C ALA A 451 25.93 7.28 29.94
N LEU A 452 26.01 6.57 28.80
CA LEU A 452 25.36 6.98 27.55
C LEU A 452 23.83 7.01 27.70
N ALA A 453 23.24 6.00 28.34
CA ALA A 453 21.79 5.97 28.58
C ALA A 453 21.34 7.12 29.52
N LEU A 454 22.12 7.40 30.58
CA LEU A 454 21.78 8.43 31.56
C LEU A 454 21.97 9.85 31.00
N THR A 455 23.03 10.09 30.22
CA THR A 455 23.34 11.40 29.62
C THR A 455 22.39 11.78 28.48
N ALA A 456 21.71 10.82 27.86
CA ALA A 456 20.76 11.10 26.80
C ALA A 456 19.58 11.99 27.27
N VAL A 457 19.09 11.81 28.50
CA VAL A 457 17.97 12.60 29.04
C VAL A 457 18.31 14.09 29.13
N PRO A 458 19.38 14.53 29.82
CA PRO A 458 19.73 15.94 29.88
C PRO A 458 20.10 16.52 28.49
N VAL A 459 20.72 15.73 27.61
CA VAL A 459 20.99 16.18 26.23
C VAL A 459 19.69 16.43 25.46
N LEU A 460 18.71 15.52 25.55
CA LEU A 460 17.40 15.70 24.93
C LEU A 460 16.66 16.92 25.50
N LEU A 461 16.68 17.08 26.83
CA LEU A 461 16.09 18.24 27.48
C LEU A 461 16.75 19.54 26.99
N ALA A 462 18.08 19.59 26.90
CA ALA A 462 18.81 20.76 26.38
C ALA A 462 18.47 21.06 24.92
N LEU A 463 18.38 20.04 24.06
CA LEU A 463 17.96 20.21 22.66
C LEU A 463 16.53 20.77 22.60
N ILE A 464 15.62 20.29 23.43
CA ILE A 464 14.23 20.78 23.45
C ILE A 464 14.17 22.23 23.97
N THR A 465 14.83 22.53 25.09
CA THR A 465 14.73 23.84 25.75
C THR A 465 15.52 24.94 25.03
N PHE A 466 16.71 24.63 24.52
CA PHE A 466 17.60 25.61 23.90
C PHE A 466 17.64 25.52 22.38
N GLY A 467 17.43 24.31 21.82
CA GLY A 467 17.45 24.07 20.37
C GLY A 467 16.10 24.23 19.69
N GLY A 468 15.01 24.46 20.43
CA GLY A 468 13.66 24.62 19.87
C GLY A 468 13.08 23.34 19.24
N TYR A 469 13.64 22.17 19.57
CA TYR A 469 13.13 20.90 19.05
C TYR A 469 11.79 20.52 19.70
N PRO A 470 10.89 19.81 18.98
CA PRO A 470 9.66 19.29 19.57
C PRO A 470 9.93 18.43 20.80
N ARG A 471 9.01 18.43 21.76
CA ARG A 471 9.11 17.58 22.98
C ARG A 471 8.79 16.11 22.69
N THR A 472 8.11 15.85 21.57
CA THR A 472 7.46 14.58 21.25
C THR A 472 8.28 13.81 20.22
N MET A 473 8.48 12.52 20.46
CA MET A 473 9.28 11.62 19.59
C MET A 473 8.42 10.88 18.58
N MET A 474 7.10 10.93 18.76
CA MET A 474 6.08 10.45 17.86
C MET A 474 5.14 11.59 17.51
N THR A 475 4.47 11.48 16.37
CA THR A 475 3.43 12.43 15.99
C THR A 475 2.19 12.22 16.86
N LEU A 476 1.87 13.23 17.67
CA LEU A 476 0.61 13.28 18.40
C LEU A 476 -0.47 13.88 17.49
N PRO A 477 -1.66 13.26 17.42
CA PRO A 477 -2.77 13.83 16.69
C PRO A 477 -3.14 15.23 17.24
N GLY A 478 -3.22 16.22 16.36
CA GLY A 478 -3.47 17.63 16.74
C GLY A 478 -2.22 18.49 16.92
N GLU A 479 -1.01 17.90 16.97
CA GLU A 479 0.25 18.67 16.95
C GLU A 479 0.84 18.73 15.53
N GLY A 480 1.32 19.91 15.11
CA GLY A 480 1.83 20.15 13.76
C GLY A 480 3.24 19.63 13.46
N SER A 481 3.98 19.18 14.49
CA SER A 481 5.38 18.73 14.34
C SER A 481 5.81 17.77 15.46
N SER A 482 6.60 16.75 15.10
CA SER A 482 7.26 15.84 16.04
C SER A 482 8.70 15.60 15.60
N ASN A 483 9.56 15.04 16.47
CA ASN A 483 10.92 14.67 16.09
C ASN A 483 10.99 13.54 15.06
N LEU A 484 9.87 12.94 14.64
CA LEU A 484 9.79 11.91 13.60
C LEU A 484 9.38 12.48 12.23
N SER A 485 8.79 13.67 12.20
CA SER A 485 8.20 14.23 10.98
C SER A 485 8.60 15.69 10.75
N PRO A 486 9.76 15.95 10.12
CA PRO A 486 10.81 14.99 9.71
C PRO A 486 11.78 14.59 10.85
N PRO A 487 12.57 13.50 10.71
CA PRO A 487 13.48 13.04 11.77
C PRO A 487 14.59 14.02 12.13
N THR A 488 14.77 14.24 13.43
CA THR A 488 15.76 15.18 13.98
C THR A 488 16.90 14.46 14.71
N VAL A 489 17.93 15.21 15.10
CA VAL A 489 19.03 14.73 15.96
C VAL A 489 18.52 14.21 17.31
N CYS A 490 17.35 14.66 17.79
CA CYS A 490 16.73 14.11 19.00
C CYS A 490 16.44 12.60 18.88
N LEU A 491 16.01 12.11 17.70
CA LEU A 491 15.80 10.67 17.50
C LEU A 491 17.10 9.88 17.48
N LEU A 492 18.21 10.49 17.03
CA LEU A 492 19.54 9.90 17.12
C LEU A 492 19.93 9.69 18.58
N VAL A 493 19.84 10.73 19.41
CA VAL A 493 20.17 10.66 20.84
C VAL A 493 19.30 9.63 21.55
N LEU A 494 17.99 9.64 21.28
CA LEU A 494 17.06 8.65 21.82
C LEU A 494 17.43 7.22 21.41
N GLY A 495 17.75 7.00 20.13
CA GLY A 495 18.13 5.69 19.62
C GLY A 495 19.41 5.13 20.25
N LEU A 496 20.42 5.99 20.48
CA LEU A 496 21.64 5.60 21.18
C LEU A 496 21.35 5.23 22.64
N ALA A 497 20.48 5.98 23.32
CA ALA A 497 20.05 5.67 24.69
C ALA A 497 19.33 4.32 24.77
N GLN A 498 18.39 4.08 23.86
CA GLN A 498 17.63 2.84 23.77
C GLN A 498 18.54 1.65 23.46
N ILE A 499 19.48 1.78 22.51
CA ILE A 499 20.47 0.74 22.20
C ILE A 499 21.34 0.44 23.42
N SER A 500 21.80 1.46 24.14
CA SER A 500 22.57 1.28 25.37
C SER A 500 21.78 0.53 26.44
N LEU A 501 20.50 0.88 26.62
CA LEU A 501 19.61 0.22 27.59
C LEU A 501 19.35 -1.24 27.23
N VAL A 502 19.06 -1.56 25.96
CA VAL A 502 18.84 -2.96 25.55
C VAL A 502 20.11 -3.79 25.73
N LEU A 503 21.30 -3.26 25.40
CA LEU A 503 22.55 -3.96 25.66
C LEU A 503 22.79 -4.25 27.15
N LEU A 504 22.41 -3.35 28.05
CA LEU A 504 22.46 -3.56 29.50
C LEU A 504 21.46 -4.63 29.97
N LEU A 505 20.28 -4.70 29.36
CA LEU A 505 19.23 -5.67 29.68
C LEU A 505 19.48 -7.05 29.06
N ARG A 506 20.35 -7.15 28.05
CA ARG A 506 20.62 -8.39 27.30
C ARG A 506 20.80 -9.62 28.18
N PRO A 507 21.68 -9.66 29.20
CA PRO A 507 21.91 -10.90 29.98
C PRO A 507 20.63 -11.42 30.67
N ARG A 508 19.82 -10.50 31.22
CA ARG A 508 18.57 -10.84 31.91
C ARG A 508 17.53 -11.39 30.93
N VAL A 509 17.35 -10.70 29.80
CA VAL A 509 16.36 -11.07 28.79
C VAL A 509 16.78 -12.34 28.05
N THR A 510 18.06 -12.53 27.76
CA THR A 510 18.58 -13.79 27.19
C THR A 510 18.33 -14.96 28.13
N GLY A 511 18.52 -14.80 29.45
CA GLY A 511 18.18 -15.82 30.44
C GLY A 511 16.68 -16.15 30.46
N TRP A 512 15.82 -15.14 30.40
CA TRP A 512 14.37 -15.32 30.32
C TRP A 512 13.93 -16.04 29.01
N LEU A 513 14.55 -15.71 27.88
CA LEU A 513 14.30 -16.33 26.57
C LEU A 513 14.89 -17.75 26.42
N ALA A 514 15.68 -18.22 27.39
CA ALA A 514 16.11 -19.61 27.43
C ALA A 514 14.94 -20.56 27.70
N GLY A 515 13.90 -20.08 28.39
CA GLY A 515 12.69 -20.85 28.70
C GLY A 515 11.88 -21.22 27.45
N HIS A 516 11.42 -22.49 27.40
CA HIS A 516 10.69 -23.04 26.26
C HIS A 516 9.36 -22.33 25.98
N ARG A 517 8.64 -21.91 27.04
CA ARG A 517 7.32 -21.26 26.91
C ARG A 517 7.45 -19.86 26.29
N GLN A 518 8.42 -19.08 26.78
CA GLN A 518 8.70 -17.71 26.35
C GLN A 518 9.13 -17.69 24.88
N TRP A 519 10.08 -18.57 24.52
CA TRP A 519 10.54 -18.67 23.14
C TRP A 519 9.44 -19.12 22.18
N ARG A 520 8.54 -20.03 22.59
CA ARG A 520 7.41 -20.47 21.76
C ARG A 520 6.50 -19.31 21.34
N VAL A 521 6.26 -18.35 22.23
CA VAL A 521 5.47 -17.15 21.91
C VAL A 521 6.19 -16.28 20.87
N VAL A 522 7.49 -16.04 21.07
CA VAL A 522 8.32 -15.26 20.13
C VAL A 522 8.42 -15.95 18.77
N GLU A 523 8.55 -17.27 18.76
CA GLU A 523 8.62 -18.09 17.55
C GLU A 523 7.29 -18.11 16.79
N TYR A 524 6.16 -18.17 17.52
CA TYR A 524 4.84 -18.02 16.92
C TYR A 524 4.68 -16.64 16.27
N ALA A 525 4.98 -15.57 17.00
CA ALA A 525 4.88 -14.21 16.46
C ALA A 525 5.84 -13.97 15.28
N ARG A 526 7.01 -14.60 15.28
CA ARG A 526 7.95 -14.57 14.15
C ARG A 526 7.42 -15.29 12.91
N SER A 527 6.76 -16.44 13.09
CA SER A 527 6.33 -17.30 11.98
C SER A 527 5.01 -16.85 11.36
N ALA A 528 4.17 -16.12 12.11
CA ALA A 528 2.87 -15.64 11.66
C ALA A 528 2.65 -14.13 11.96
N PRO A 529 3.50 -13.22 11.42
CA PRO A 529 3.46 -11.80 11.77
C PRO A 529 2.14 -11.12 11.36
N MET A 530 1.55 -11.45 10.21
CA MET A 530 0.27 -10.85 9.81
C MET A 530 -0.89 -11.42 10.59
N THR A 531 -0.86 -12.71 10.93
CA THR A 531 -1.88 -13.30 11.80
C THR A 531 -1.90 -12.61 13.15
N VAL A 532 -0.72 -12.36 13.75
CA VAL A 532 -0.64 -11.63 15.02
C VAL A 532 -1.15 -10.19 14.86
N TYR A 533 -0.78 -9.50 13.79
CA TYR A 533 -1.22 -8.14 13.53
C TYR A 533 -2.74 -8.03 13.29
N LEU A 534 -3.32 -8.91 12.47
CA LEU A 534 -4.75 -8.98 12.23
C LEU A 534 -5.52 -9.36 13.50
N GLY A 535 -5.01 -10.31 14.29
CA GLY A 535 -5.61 -10.69 15.56
C GLY A 535 -5.62 -9.53 16.55
N TYR A 536 -4.52 -8.77 16.59
CA TYR A 536 -4.45 -7.52 17.33
C TYR A 536 -5.51 -6.51 16.89
N LEU A 537 -5.69 -6.28 15.58
CA LEU A 537 -6.72 -5.37 15.06
C LEU A 537 -8.14 -5.84 15.39
N THR A 538 -8.40 -7.14 15.32
CA THR A 538 -9.69 -7.72 15.70
C THR A 538 -9.99 -7.47 17.18
N VAL A 539 -9.01 -7.70 18.04
CA VAL A 539 -9.14 -7.44 19.49
C VAL A 539 -9.32 -5.95 19.75
N LEU A 540 -8.54 -5.08 19.09
CA LEU A 540 -8.66 -3.64 19.23
C LEU A 540 -10.06 -3.15 18.84
N ALA A 541 -10.58 -3.59 17.68
CA ALA A 541 -11.93 -3.25 17.23
C ALA A 541 -13.01 -3.77 18.19
N ALA A 542 -12.85 -4.99 18.70
CA ALA A 542 -13.78 -5.58 19.67
C ALA A 542 -13.79 -4.80 21.00
N VAL A 543 -12.62 -4.46 21.54
CA VAL A 543 -12.48 -3.69 22.78
C VAL A 543 -13.10 -2.30 22.63
N ILE A 544 -12.81 -1.59 21.54
CA ILE A 544 -13.43 -0.28 21.26
C ILE A 544 -14.96 -0.43 21.17
N GLY A 545 -15.44 -1.51 20.53
CA GLY A 545 -16.88 -1.77 20.38
C GLY A 545 -17.58 -2.04 21.70
N VAL A 546 -16.95 -2.83 22.57
CA VAL A 546 -17.46 -3.13 23.92
C VAL A 546 -17.46 -1.87 24.79
N LEU A 547 -16.39 -1.05 24.75
CA LEU A 547 -16.36 0.21 25.49
C LEU A 547 -17.47 1.17 25.04
N GLY A 548 -17.74 1.24 23.74
CA GLY A 548 -18.87 2.02 23.22
C GLY A 548 -20.25 1.46 23.56
N LEU A 549 -20.38 0.16 23.82
CA LEU A 549 -21.63 -0.48 24.27
C LEU A 549 -21.91 -0.29 25.76
N LEU A 550 -20.87 -0.13 26.57
CA LEU A 550 -20.95 -0.05 28.03
C LEU A 550 -21.14 1.39 28.54
N ASP A 551 -21.56 2.33 27.68
CA ASP A 551 -21.67 3.77 27.97
C ASP A 551 -20.44 4.28 28.75
N ALA A 552 -19.25 3.88 28.29
CA ALA A 552 -17.97 4.36 28.83
C ALA A 552 -17.90 5.90 28.68
N PRO A 553 -16.98 6.61 29.39
CA PRO A 553 -17.02 8.07 29.57
C PRO A 553 -17.32 8.83 28.28
N ALA A 554 -17.96 10.02 28.35
CA ALA A 554 -18.35 10.86 27.20
C ALA A 554 -17.30 10.98 26.05
N ALA A 555 -16.03 10.81 26.39
CA ALA A 555 -14.92 10.54 25.47
C ALA A 555 -15.19 9.42 24.42
N PHE A 556 -16.12 8.48 24.62
CA PHE A 556 -16.45 7.40 23.69
C PHE A 556 -17.83 7.54 23.04
N ASP A 557 -18.49 8.70 23.16
CA ASP A 557 -19.81 8.96 22.57
C ASP A 557 -19.82 8.80 21.03
N TRP A 558 -18.67 9.04 20.39
CA TRP A 558 -18.45 8.81 18.97
C TRP A 558 -18.63 7.33 18.56
N VAL A 559 -18.43 6.40 19.50
CA VAL A 559 -18.69 4.95 19.34
C VAL A 559 -20.11 4.60 19.78
N ALA A 560 -20.57 5.15 20.90
CA ALA A 560 -21.84 4.82 21.56
C ALA A 560 -23.06 5.08 20.68
N THR A 561 -23.01 6.10 19.81
CA THR A 561 -24.15 6.46 18.96
C THR A 561 -24.61 5.34 18.01
N ARG A 562 -23.75 4.39 17.58
CA ARG A 562 -24.12 3.09 16.93
C ARG A 562 -22.93 2.09 16.92
N PRO A 563 -22.76 1.16 17.88
CA PRO A 563 -21.63 0.21 17.92
C PRO A 563 -21.65 -0.89 16.84
N ARG A 564 -22.74 -0.98 16.05
CA ARG A 564 -22.98 -2.02 15.04
C ARG A 564 -21.84 -2.14 14.01
N TRP A 565 -21.20 -1.04 13.63
CA TRP A 565 -20.12 -1.06 12.63
C TRP A 565 -18.84 -1.73 13.13
N LEU A 566 -18.55 -1.68 14.44
CA LEU A 566 -17.40 -2.38 15.04
C LEU A 566 -17.65 -3.88 15.12
N THR A 567 -18.88 -4.29 15.42
CA THR A 567 -19.29 -5.70 15.32
C THR A 567 -19.10 -6.23 13.90
N VAL A 568 -19.53 -5.45 12.89
CA VAL A 568 -19.31 -5.79 11.48
C VAL A 568 -17.82 -5.89 11.16
N LEU A 569 -17.01 -4.92 11.60
CA LEU A 569 -15.56 -4.96 11.39
C LEU A 569 -14.91 -6.21 12.00
N VAL A 570 -15.31 -6.60 13.22
CA VAL A 570 -14.83 -7.85 13.86
C VAL A 570 -15.26 -9.08 13.05
N LEU A 571 -16.52 -9.14 12.62
CA LEU A 571 -17.04 -10.24 11.79
C LEU A 571 -16.32 -10.34 10.44
N LEU A 572 -15.88 -9.22 9.88
CA LEU A 572 -15.08 -9.18 8.64
C LEU A 572 -13.61 -9.56 8.87
N LEU A 573 -13.01 -9.15 10.00
CA LEU A 573 -11.60 -9.45 10.30
C LEU A 573 -11.37 -10.92 10.70
N LEU A 574 -12.34 -11.58 11.35
CA LEU A 574 -12.23 -12.99 11.75
C LEU A 574 -11.94 -13.97 10.59
N PRO A 575 -12.71 -13.98 9.47
CA PRO A 575 -12.39 -14.86 8.34
C PRO A 575 -11.05 -14.51 7.70
N VAL A 576 -10.70 -13.22 7.60
CA VAL A 576 -9.40 -12.78 7.08
C VAL A 576 -8.26 -13.32 7.95
N LEU A 577 -8.39 -13.21 9.27
CA LEU A 577 -7.45 -13.76 10.25
C LEU A 577 -7.24 -15.27 10.05
N LEU A 578 -8.32 -16.04 9.89
CA LEU A 578 -8.24 -17.49 9.68
C LEU A 578 -7.53 -17.85 8.36
N VAL A 579 -7.82 -17.10 7.28
CA VAL A 579 -7.16 -17.26 5.99
C VAL A 579 -5.66 -16.99 6.10
N PHE A 580 -5.27 -15.91 6.78
CA PHE A 580 -3.85 -15.57 6.99
C PHE A 580 -3.13 -16.57 7.89
N HIS A 581 -3.76 -17.03 8.97
CA HIS A 581 -3.19 -18.07 9.83
C HIS A 581 -2.89 -19.34 9.04
N ARG A 582 -3.82 -19.74 8.16
CA ARG A 582 -3.62 -20.88 7.25
C ARG A 582 -2.53 -20.61 6.22
N PHE A 583 -2.45 -19.39 5.69
CA PHE A 583 -1.46 -18.98 4.69
C PHE A 583 -0.03 -19.00 5.26
N GLU A 584 0.17 -18.40 6.44
CA GLU A 584 1.48 -18.30 7.08
C GLU A 584 1.97 -19.65 7.62
N ARG A 585 1.07 -20.52 8.13
CA ARG A 585 1.43 -21.89 8.55
C ARG A 585 1.99 -22.78 7.44
N ASN A 586 1.58 -22.57 6.19
CA ASN A 586 2.03 -23.38 5.05
C ASN A 586 3.16 -22.71 4.26
N ALA A 587 3.64 -21.54 4.68
CA ALA A 587 4.67 -20.79 3.98
C ALA A 587 6.07 -21.38 4.25
N ALA A 588 6.28 -22.66 3.95
CA ALA A 588 7.62 -23.20 3.81
C ALA A 588 8.23 -22.65 2.51
N LEU A 589 9.22 -21.77 2.61
CA LEU A 589 9.96 -21.32 1.43
C LEU A 589 10.86 -22.46 0.97
N SER A 590 10.72 -22.86 -0.29
CA SER A 590 11.72 -23.69 -0.95
C SER A 590 13.06 -22.94 -0.97
N PRO A 591 14.19 -23.62 -0.71
CA PRO A 591 15.50 -22.98 -0.77
C PRO A 591 15.74 -22.37 -2.15
N SER A 592 16.06 -21.07 -2.18
CA SER A 592 16.37 -20.35 -3.42
C SER A 592 17.74 -20.79 -3.94
N ARG A 593 17.76 -21.66 -4.96
CA ARG A 593 19.00 -22.09 -5.65
C ARG A 593 19.24 -21.28 -6.93
N THR A 594 18.92 -19.99 -6.90
CA THR A 594 19.04 -19.11 -8.06
C THR A 594 20.50 -18.94 -8.48
N ARG A 595 20.75 -18.97 -9.79
CA ARG A 595 22.05 -18.62 -10.36
C ARG A 595 22.17 -17.10 -10.44
N GLU A 596 23.30 -16.59 -9.99
CA GLU A 596 23.58 -15.17 -10.03
C GLU A 596 23.91 -14.76 -11.47
N THR A 597 23.11 -13.86 -12.04
CA THR A 597 23.34 -13.32 -13.41
C THR A 597 23.01 -11.84 -13.45
N HIS A 598 23.38 -11.15 -14.53
CA HIS A 598 22.96 -9.76 -14.74
C HIS A 598 21.43 -9.60 -14.77
N ARG A 599 20.69 -10.54 -15.37
CA ARG A 599 19.22 -10.54 -15.38
C ARG A 599 18.63 -10.75 -13.98
N THR A 600 19.24 -11.64 -13.19
CA THR A 600 18.82 -11.87 -11.80
C THR A 600 19.02 -10.60 -10.98
N ARG A 601 20.19 -9.96 -11.06
CA ARG A 601 20.50 -8.71 -10.37
C ARG A 601 19.54 -7.59 -10.78
N LEU A 602 19.34 -7.41 -12.09
CA LEU A 602 18.41 -6.41 -12.62
C LEU A 602 16.98 -6.65 -12.10
N ALA A 603 16.49 -7.89 -12.16
CA ALA A 603 15.14 -8.24 -11.72
C ALA A 603 14.95 -7.98 -10.22
N VAL A 604 15.92 -8.36 -9.36
CA VAL A 604 15.77 -8.12 -7.93
C VAL A 604 15.91 -6.63 -7.56
N THR A 605 16.79 -5.87 -8.21
CA THR A 605 16.97 -4.44 -7.94
C THR A 605 15.72 -3.67 -8.34
N LEU A 606 15.21 -3.88 -9.56
CA LEU A 606 13.95 -3.28 -10.00
C LEU A 606 12.79 -3.77 -9.13
N GLY A 607 12.77 -5.06 -8.80
CA GLY A 607 11.74 -5.65 -7.96
C GLY A 607 11.68 -5.04 -6.55
N ALA A 608 12.83 -4.81 -5.93
CA ALA A 608 12.93 -4.13 -4.65
C ALA A 608 12.54 -2.65 -4.76
N GLY A 609 13.01 -1.95 -5.80
CA GLY A 609 12.68 -0.54 -6.05
C GLY A 609 11.18 -0.32 -6.22
N TYR A 610 10.52 -1.08 -7.11
CA TYR A 610 9.08 -1.00 -7.31
C TYR A 610 8.28 -1.48 -6.09
N GLY A 611 8.79 -2.48 -5.35
CA GLY A 611 8.19 -2.89 -4.08
C GLY A 611 8.20 -1.78 -3.03
N VAL A 612 9.33 -1.08 -2.87
CA VAL A 612 9.43 0.09 -1.99
C VAL A 612 8.51 1.22 -2.47
N LEU A 613 8.51 1.51 -3.77
CA LEU A 613 7.67 2.55 -4.37
C LEU A 613 6.19 2.29 -4.12
N GLY A 614 5.72 1.06 -4.33
CA GLY A 614 4.33 0.69 -4.08
C GLY A 614 3.95 0.76 -2.60
N VAL A 615 4.79 0.24 -1.70
CA VAL A 615 4.52 0.28 -0.25
C VAL A 615 4.48 1.72 0.28
N LEU A 616 5.48 2.55 -0.05
CA LEU A 616 5.52 3.95 0.37
C LEU A 616 4.48 4.80 -0.35
N GLY A 617 4.10 4.45 -1.57
CA GLY A 617 3.01 5.08 -2.29
C GLY A 617 1.69 4.96 -1.53
N PHE A 618 1.33 3.75 -1.07
CA PHE A 618 0.13 3.53 -0.25
C PHE A 618 0.16 4.28 1.09
N VAL A 619 1.34 4.58 1.63
CA VAL A 619 1.46 5.42 2.84
C VAL A 619 1.02 6.85 2.54
N VAL A 620 1.35 7.37 1.36
CA VAL A 620 1.03 8.75 0.95
C VAL A 620 -0.42 8.86 0.47
N THR A 621 -0.89 7.93 -0.35
CA THR A 621 -2.23 7.99 -0.97
C THR A 621 -3.31 7.39 -0.08
N GLY A 622 -2.95 6.55 0.89
CA GLY A 622 -3.88 5.59 1.49
C GLY A 622 -4.36 4.56 0.46
N PHE A 623 -5.30 3.71 0.86
CA PHE A 623 -5.84 2.63 0.01
C PHE A 623 -7.03 3.06 -0.85
N ALA A 624 -7.79 4.07 -0.41
CA ALA A 624 -8.97 4.62 -1.07
C ALA A 624 -8.93 6.16 -1.10
N GLY A 625 -7.72 6.73 -0.98
CA GLY A 625 -7.51 8.18 -0.96
C GLY A 625 -7.12 8.74 -2.34
N ALA A 626 -7.01 10.07 -2.38
CA ALA A 626 -6.64 10.79 -3.60
C ALA A 626 -5.17 10.57 -3.99
N ALA A 627 -4.83 11.00 -5.21
CA ALA A 627 -3.44 11.09 -5.65
C ALA A 627 -2.63 11.95 -4.66
N GLY A 628 -1.39 11.55 -4.42
CA GLY A 628 -0.47 12.21 -3.51
C GLY A 628 0.93 12.30 -4.10
N THR A 629 1.79 13.10 -3.47
CA THR A 629 3.17 13.27 -3.94
C THR A 629 4.12 12.51 -3.03
N LEU A 630 4.76 11.47 -3.56
CA LEU A 630 5.84 10.76 -2.91
C LEU A 630 7.17 11.29 -3.46
N LEU A 631 7.86 12.12 -2.65
CA LEU A 631 9.08 12.83 -3.06
C LEU A 631 8.83 13.73 -4.28
N VAL A 632 9.11 13.23 -5.47
CA VAL A 632 8.93 13.91 -6.77
C VAL A 632 7.92 13.20 -7.68
N PHE A 633 7.38 12.07 -7.24
CA PHE A 633 6.42 11.26 -8.00
C PHE A 633 4.99 11.60 -7.55
N LYS A 634 4.16 12.07 -8.48
CA LYS A 634 2.69 12.06 -8.28
C LYS A 634 2.22 10.62 -8.44
N VAL A 635 1.68 10.04 -7.37
CA VAL A 635 1.22 8.66 -7.31
C VAL A 635 -0.24 8.56 -6.88
N ASP A 636 -0.95 7.57 -7.40
CA ASP A 636 -2.31 7.21 -6.99
C ASP A 636 -2.40 5.74 -6.53
N PRO A 637 -3.47 5.31 -5.84
CA PRO A 637 -3.59 3.94 -5.33
C PRO A 637 -3.47 2.84 -6.40
N LEU A 638 -3.94 3.08 -7.64
CA LEU A 638 -3.83 2.10 -8.72
C LEU A 638 -2.37 1.96 -9.17
N GLN A 639 -1.66 3.09 -9.34
CA GLN A 639 -0.23 3.07 -9.65
C GLN A 639 0.55 2.36 -8.56
N ASN A 640 0.26 2.63 -7.29
CA ASN A 640 0.90 1.98 -6.14
C ASN A 640 0.67 0.47 -6.13
N LEU A 641 -0.53 0.02 -6.51
CA LEU A 641 -0.83 -1.40 -6.69
C LEU A 641 0.00 -2.01 -7.83
N ILE A 642 0.11 -1.33 -8.97
CA ILE A 642 0.92 -1.77 -10.12
C ILE A 642 2.39 -1.86 -9.70
N HIS A 643 2.94 -0.85 -9.04
CA HIS A 643 4.33 -0.86 -8.55
C HIS A 643 4.56 -2.00 -7.56
N LEU A 644 3.66 -2.19 -6.59
CA LEU A 644 3.76 -3.27 -5.62
C LEU A 644 3.73 -4.66 -6.28
N LEU A 645 2.81 -4.88 -7.21
CA LEU A 645 2.67 -6.13 -7.96
C LEU A 645 3.84 -6.38 -8.90
N LEU A 646 4.32 -5.35 -9.59
CA LEU A 646 5.50 -5.42 -10.45
C LEU A 646 6.75 -5.76 -9.64
N GLY A 647 6.91 -5.13 -8.47
CA GLY A 647 7.99 -5.40 -7.54
C GLY A 647 8.00 -6.86 -7.10
N TRP A 648 6.84 -7.34 -6.64
CA TRP A 648 6.64 -8.72 -6.25
C TRP A 648 6.85 -9.71 -7.41
N TYR A 649 6.36 -9.39 -8.60
CA TYR A 649 6.50 -10.19 -9.82
C TYR A 649 7.96 -10.40 -10.19
N LEU A 650 8.74 -9.32 -10.25
CA LEU A 650 10.15 -9.36 -10.61
C LEU A 650 10.97 -10.18 -9.60
N LEU A 651 10.74 -9.97 -8.30
CA LEU A 651 11.37 -10.76 -7.24
C LEU A 651 11.00 -12.25 -7.33
N HIS A 652 9.75 -12.56 -7.68
CA HIS A 652 9.30 -13.92 -7.90
C HIS A 652 10.00 -14.56 -9.12
N THR A 653 10.09 -13.85 -10.24
CA THR A 653 10.78 -14.38 -11.45
C THR A 653 12.27 -14.58 -11.23
N ALA A 654 12.89 -13.75 -10.39
CA ALA A 654 14.26 -13.95 -9.94
C ALA A 654 14.35 -15.20 -9.06
N HIS A 655 13.48 -15.33 -8.04
CA HIS A 655 13.44 -16.47 -7.12
C HIS A 655 13.19 -17.81 -7.84
N ALA A 656 12.30 -17.82 -8.83
CA ALA A 656 11.94 -18.99 -9.64
C ALA A 656 12.92 -19.26 -10.79
N GLY A 657 13.86 -18.34 -11.08
CA GLY A 657 14.80 -18.45 -12.21
C GLY A 657 14.17 -18.22 -13.59
N THR A 658 12.91 -17.78 -13.67
CA THR A 658 12.22 -17.52 -14.95
C THR A 658 12.64 -16.21 -15.61
N CYS A 659 13.32 -15.31 -14.86
CA CYS A 659 13.87 -14.05 -15.36
C CYS A 659 14.88 -14.19 -16.53
N HIS A 660 15.31 -15.40 -16.89
CA HIS A 660 16.12 -15.64 -18.07
C HIS A 660 15.31 -15.71 -19.38
N GLY A 661 13.99 -15.92 -19.31
CA GLY A 661 13.11 -15.91 -20.48
C GLY A 661 12.74 -14.49 -20.94
N ARG A 662 12.14 -14.38 -22.12
CA ARG A 662 11.71 -13.07 -22.67
C ARG A 662 10.42 -12.55 -22.03
N ARG A 663 9.48 -13.46 -21.73
CA ARG A 663 8.13 -13.14 -21.26
C ARG A 663 8.13 -12.23 -20.01
N PRO A 664 8.96 -12.47 -18.98
CA PRO A 664 8.96 -11.60 -17.81
C PRO A 664 9.28 -10.15 -18.10
N TRP A 665 10.24 -9.92 -18.99
CA TRP A 665 10.67 -8.58 -19.33
C TRP A 665 9.66 -7.85 -20.23
N LEU A 666 9.00 -8.56 -21.16
CA LEU A 666 7.90 -7.98 -21.93
C LEU A 666 6.73 -7.55 -21.03
N LEU A 667 6.39 -8.38 -20.04
CA LEU A 667 5.34 -8.02 -19.07
C LEU A 667 5.77 -6.85 -18.16
N THR A 668 7.05 -6.79 -17.77
CA THR A 668 7.61 -5.63 -17.06
C THR A 668 7.52 -4.35 -17.87
N ALA A 669 7.84 -4.38 -19.17
CA ALA A 669 7.70 -3.23 -20.05
C ALA A 669 6.23 -2.79 -20.15
N LEU A 670 5.31 -3.75 -20.37
CA LEU A 670 3.87 -3.48 -20.42
C LEU A 670 3.35 -2.86 -19.11
N ALA A 671 3.83 -3.35 -17.96
CA ALA A 671 3.42 -2.86 -16.65
C ALA A 671 3.90 -1.43 -16.34
N CYS A 672 4.88 -0.91 -17.08
CA CYS A 672 5.36 0.45 -16.94
C CYS A 672 4.61 1.48 -17.79
N VAL A 673 3.72 1.04 -18.69
CA VAL A 673 2.96 1.93 -19.58
C VAL A 673 1.79 2.64 -18.87
N PRO A 674 0.94 2.00 -18.01
CA PRO A 674 -0.22 2.68 -17.43
C PRO A 674 0.15 3.96 -16.64
N PRO A 675 1.22 3.98 -15.81
CA PRO A 675 1.67 5.21 -15.14
C PRO A 675 2.06 6.36 -16.08
N LEU A 676 2.36 6.08 -17.36
CA LEU A 676 2.70 7.08 -18.37
C LEU A 676 1.47 7.62 -19.13
N LEU A 677 0.32 6.97 -19.01
CA LEU A 677 -0.93 7.35 -19.70
C LEU A 677 -1.81 8.31 -18.89
N VAL A 678 -1.35 8.75 -17.72
CA VAL A 678 -2.05 9.76 -16.91
C VAL A 678 -1.92 11.13 -17.58
N LEU A 679 -2.93 12.00 -17.41
CA LEU A 679 -3.02 13.31 -18.08
C LEU A 679 -1.78 14.20 -17.84
N GLU A 680 -1.16 14.12 -16.66
CA GLU A 680 0.04 14.91 -16.30
C GLU A 680 1.10 14.08 -15.56
N PRO A 681 1.90 13.25 -16.26
CA PRO A 681 2.95 12.49 -15.63
C PRO A 681 4.11 13.42 -15.26
N THR A 682 4.63 13.30 -14.04
CA THR A 682 5.84 14.03 -13.64
C THR A 682 7.05 13.60 -14.48
N GLY A 683 7.98 14.52 -14.78
CA GLY A 683 9.19 14.18 -15.53
C GLY A 683 10.00 13.03 -14.91
N ALA A 684 10.06 12.97 -13.57
CA ALA A 684 10.70 11.87 -12.85
C ALA A 684 10.02 10.51 -13.11
N MET A 685 8.68 10.48 -13.21
CA MET A 685 7.92 9.28 -13.51
C MET A 685 8.16 8.81 -14.95
N VAL A 686 8.22 9.75 -15.91
CA VAL A 686 8.56 9.47 -17.31
C VAL A 686 9.96 8.84 -17.42
N VAL A 687 10.95 9.43 -16.74
CA VAL A 687 12.33 8.90 -16.73
C VAL A 687 12.39 7.51 -16.12
N LEU A 688 11.77 7.30 -14.94
CA LEU A 688 11.79 6.01 -14.25
C LEU A 688 11.17 4.89 -15.09
N HIS A 689 9.95 5.09 -15.59
CA HIS A 689 9.25 4.07 -16.36
C HIS A 689 9.84 3.90 -17.76
N GLY A 690 10.27 4.98 -18.42
CA GLY A 690 10.96 4.91 -19.72
C GLY A 690 12.27 4.14 -19.64
N ALA A 691 13.09 4.41 -18.61
CA ALA A 691 14.34 3.68 -18.37
C ALA A 691 14.09 2.19 -18.08
N THR A 692 13.06 1.87 -17.28
CA THR A 692 12.68 0.47 -17.01
C THR A 692 12.20 -0.23 -18.26
N ILE A 693 11.40 0.42 -19.12
CA ILE A 693 10.94 -0.14 -20.40
C ILE A 693 12.16 -0.47 -21.28
N ALA A 694 13.10 0.48 -21.44
CA ALA A 694 14.31 0.25 -22.22
C ALA A 694 15.14 -0.93 -21.66
N ALA A 695 15.38 -0.95 -20.34
CA ALA A 695 16.12 -2.03 -19.69
C ALA A 695 15.43 -3.40 -19.84
N ALA A 696 14.09 -3.43 -19.73
CA ALA A 696 13.31 -4.64 -19.89
C ALA A 696 13.35 -5.14 -21.34
N LEU A 697 13.18 -4.27 -22.34
CA LEU A 697 13.29 -4.64 -23.74
C LEU A 697 14.68 -5.19 -24.07
N LEU A 698 15.75 -4.56 -23.57
CA LEU A 698 17.12 -5.08 -23.71
C LEU A 698 17.30 -6.45 -23.04
N ALA A 699 16.73 -6.64 -21.84
CA ALA A 699 16.78 -7.91 -21.14
C ALA A 699 15.94 -9.02 -21.84
N ALA A 700 14.91 -8.63 -22.61
CA ALA A 700 14.09 -9.54 -23.41
C ALA A 700 14.80 -10.04 -24.67
N ILE A 701 15.87 -9.38 -25.13
CA ILE A 701 16.64 -9.81 -26.30
C ILE A 701 17.24 -11.19 -26.00
N PRO A 702 16.98 -12.21 -26.84
CA PRO A 702 17.64 -13.50 -26.69
C PRO A 702 19.16 -13.28 -26.78
N LYS A 703 19.94 -13.79 -25.82
CA LYS A 703 21.36 -13.98 -26.10
C LYS A 703 21.41 -15.02 -27.22
N GLN A 704 21.82 -14.62 -28.42
CA GLN A 704 22.36 -15.57 -29.38
C GLN A 704 23.50 -16.27 -28.65
N TYR A 705 23.29 -17.53 -28.30
CA TYR A 705 24.37 -18.33 -27.75
C TYR A 705 25.44 -18.37 -28.84
N GLN A 706 26.62 -17.82 -28.56
CA GLN A 706 27.81 -18.06 -29.36
C GLN A 706 28.05 -19.58 -29.38
N ALA A 707 27.47 -20.26 -30.35
CA ALA A 707 27.74 -21.66 -30.68
C ALA A 707 28.99 -21.78 -31.56
N ARG A 708 29.98 -20.90 -31.36
CA ARG A 708 31.32 -20.96 -31.96
C ARG A 708 32.30 -20.36 -30.99
N THR A 709 32.87 -21.22 -30.14
CA THR A 709 34.27 -21.23 -29.67
C THR A 709 34.34 -22.07 -28.41
N THR A 710 34.19 -23.37 -28.59
CA THR A 710 34.93 -24.41 -27.84
C THR A 710 34.66 -25.72 -28.56
N GLU A 711 35.32 -25.89 -29.70
CA GLU A 711 35.90 -27.20 -30.02
C GLU A 711 36.74 -27.61 -28.80
N HIS A 712 36.12 -28.30 -27.85
CA HIS A 712 36.88 -29.14 -26.94
C HIS A 712 37.30 -30.37 -27.73
N ARG A 713 38.48 -30.24 -28.36
CA ARG A 713 39.54 -31.23 -28.36
C ARG A 713 39.21 -32.36 -27.37
N GLN A 714 38.70 -33.47 -27.89
CA GLN A 714 38.78 -34.73 -27.19
C GLN A 714 40.27 -35.04 -26.99
N PRO A 715 40.74 -35.36 -25.77
CA PRO A 715 42.00 -36.07 -25.65
C PRO A 715 41.78 -37.47 -26.24
N ARG A 716 42.50 -37.77 -27.33
CA ARG A 716 42.60 -39.14 -27.87
C ARG A 716 43.03 -40.09 -26.75
N PRO A 717 42.41 -41.27 -26.60
CA PRO A 717 42.95 -42.30 -25.73
C PRO A 717 44.31 -42.76 -26.28
N ALA A 718 45.27 -42.95 -25.39
CA ALA A 718 46.57 -43.52 -25.71
C ALA A 718 46.37 -44.91 -26.32
N LEU A 719 46.79 -45.08 -27.57
CA LEU A 719 46.97 -46.38 -28.18
C LEU A 719 48.12 -47.07 -27.44
N GLN A 720 47.77 -48.07 -26.62
CA GLN A 720 48.66 -49.15 -26.30
C GLN A 720 48.78 -50.02 -27.55
N HIS A 721 49.99 -50.20 -28.06
CA HIS A 721 50.64 -51.51 -28.28
C HIS A 721 52.04 -51.28 -28.87
N PRO A 722 53.00 -52.17 -28.58
CA PRO A 722 54.41 -51.99 -28.95
C PRO A 722 54.65 -51.90 -30.46
#